data_AF-A0A0W0U567-F1
#
_entry.id   AF-A0A0W0U567-F1
#
_cell.length_a   1.000
_cell.length_b   1.000
_cell.length_c   1.000
_cell.angle_alpha   90.00
_cell.angle_beta   90.00
_cell.angle_gamma   90.00
#
_symmetry.space_group_name_H-M   'P 1'
#
loop_
_entity.id
_entity.type
_entity.pdbx_description
1 polymer ?
#
loop_
_entity_poly.entity_id
_entity_poly.type
_entity_poly.pdbx_seq_one_letter_code
_entity_poly.pdbx_strand_id
1 'polypeptide(L)'
;MTITLALLQEDKTKALNFYEENKALFKDCEEINRQVAKELADIKLAGAVKSVETYLAFFSEELAQQKNALGISELFKTELYDVEKFAALLLWLLQQGVSSRAILRTNLLHDFLRYHLFTLDQEESAIRQLYVLLAQFPEAKKLVVQAGKVSCDERGFESYSLDGALHREEELLSVQVSAAPLDFTPTEENFAALSKLFGQPFLFAAVITPTVPENENWLNALKRSLNHESMLTKELPALINLIAVGQPAFLKELAQLVEESTVEQLIALNSGSILHLLPYKPALFEQIKSVNVEKYIQQINISGASGPDVIAQLLAMLAVLLKHHHPSVGQVFDAVIEKLFDHSHLADDIELMRQLKRYPGWAIHLARRSAELQQQLEECIGKATEQSSLTIESYQLIEDTWFEVSRKLQTLTYLNSQAKFDFYDKYTLYIRIAQACFKKQGSAFDINAFIELLSLQSPTQPSEDISEYERVLLEILTAIDDELIRNTIIDKLEAAPIQRHNWRVREYGGETAFLKAARQGNLGLLTNIAEIKQQSKSVMNKALLLAAEGGHWPVVNYLCADTIKLFTRRTICTVLIQAAEQGQLTAVQVFCNDDNPLPPKKILEKALQGAITNNRISVVRYLCQLTGNSLSKEVIERGFRLAAKLEHWDLAEYFCSLSANAPSQLQIEKMFEHAAETNCLELAKRLYRLENNAPRQIVIERVINKMARVGNLEFISYFCGLEDNPLSRSVIESALIEAAANGHLPLVKYLSNLELNRPSPQVQGKALQASIKAGKQDVIAYFCSLPTNRFLQGAVDFGILSAVKSQQATAMQFFCNLSNPPSRQAIENALQVAIKLGDTLAALYLCNLPTNAPSRRIVEQGLLSAVKGKQIALVQVFCSLLSDNKPRKPVLELALRKANTTEQIAIVDYLREVLGKPIIIRREVGTRLDGSLNRQLDSYGIFGHKQHRQAYRKLAKGSEELAVKDREHQLTESPSIA
;
A
#
# COMPACT_ATOMS: atom_id res chain seq x y z
N MET A 1 -84.10 -3.85 -20.45
CA MET A 1 -83.78 -2.54 -19.85
C MET A 1 -84.47 -2.33 -18.50
N THR A 2 -85.79 -2.18 -18.42
CA THR A 2 -86.52 -1.92 -17.15
C THR A 2 -86.37 -3.03 -16.11
N ILE A 3 -86.37 -4.30 -16.54
CA ILE A 3 -86.19 -5.47 -15.66
C ILE A 3 -84.76 -5.53 -15.10
N THR A 4 -83.75 -5.25 -15.93
CA THR A 4 -82.33 -5.26 -15.54
C THR A 4 -82.01 -4.15 -14.54
N LEU A 5 -82.60 -2.96 -14.73
CA LEU A 5 -82.49 -1.83 -13.79
C LEU A 5 -83.23 -2.09 -12.47
N ALA A 6 -84.37 -2.81 -12.49
CA ALA A 6 -85.08 -3.23 -11.29
C ALA A 6 -84.31 -4.31 -10.50
N LEU A 7 -83.69 -5.27 -11.19
CA LEU A 7 -82.87 -6.32 -10.56
C LEU A 7 -81.60 -5.77 -9.91
N LEU A 8 -81.00 -4.71 -10.48
CA LEU A 8 -79.90 -3.95 -9.85
C LEU A 8 -80.32 -3.28 -8.52
N GLN A 9 -81.62 -3.05 -8.29
CA GLN A 9 -82.15 -2.49 -7.04
C GLN A 9 -82.54 -3.58 -6.02
N GLU A 10 -82.88 -4.79 -6.46
CA GLU A 10 -83.31 -5.89 -5.58
C GLU A 10 -82.17 -6.83 -5.11
N ASP A 11 -81.26 -7.26 -6.00
CA ASP A 11 -80.15 -8.16 -5.67
C ASP A 11 -78.93 -7.84 -6.55
N LYS A 12 -78.10 -6.91 -6.07
CA LYS A 12 -76.93 -6.36 -6.77
C LYS A 12 -75.95 -7.44 -7.24
N THR A 13 -75.67 -8.44 -6.41
CA THR A 13 -74.66 -9.47 -6.70
C THR A 13 -75.12 -10.40 -7.82
N LYS A 14 -76.40 -10.82 -7.82
CA LYS A 14 -76.94 -11.63 -8.90
C LYS A 14 -77.08 -10.85 -10.20
N ALA A 15 -77.47 -9.57 -10.13
CA ALA A 15 -77.61 -8.72 -11.30
C ALA A 15 -76.27 -8.45 -12.02
N LEU A 16 -75.20 -8.27 -11.26
CA LEU A 16 -73.84 -8.07 -11.80
C LEU A 16 -73.25 -9.35 -12.38
N ASN A 17 -73.44 -10.50 -11.72
CA ASN A 17 -73.03 -11.80 -12.28
C ASN A 17 -73.77 -12.11 -13.59
N PHE A 18 -75.08 -11.86 -13.62
CA PHE A 18 -75.87 -12.03 -14.84
C PHE A 18 -75.40 -11.10 -15.96
N TYR A 19 -75.04 -9.84 -15.65
CA TYR A 19 -74.49 -8.91 -16.64
C TYR A 19 -73.14 -9.38 -17.20
N GLU A 20 -72.22 -9.84 -16.35
CA GLU A 20 -70.91 -10.36 -16.78
C GLU A 20 -71.03 -11.64 -17.63
N GLU A 21 -71.89 -12.58 -17.24
CA GLU A 21 -72.18 -13.79 -18.02
C GLU A 21 -72.82 -13.49 -19.38
N ASN A 22 -73.44 -12.33 -19.54
CA ASN A 22 -74.24 -11.94 -20.70
C ASN A 22 -73.77 -10.62 -21.36
N LYS A 23 -72.50 -10.25 -21.20
CA LYS A 23 -71.92 -8.97 -21.65
C LYS A 23 -72.22 -8.60 -23.10
N ALA A 24 -72.32 -9.60 -23.99
CA ALA A 24 -72.65 -9.43 -25.41
C ALA A 24 -74.08 -8.90 -25.65
N LEU A 25 -75.04 -9.23 -24.78
CA LEU A 25 -76.45 -8.80 -24.91
C LEU A 25 -76.64 -7.32 -24.58
N PHE A 26 -75.69 -6.69 -23.89
CA PHE A 26 -75.78 -5.30 -23.44
C PHE A 26 -74.86 -4.34 -24.20
N LYS A 27 -74.17 -4.81 -25.24
CA LYS A 27 -73.15 -4.03 -25.98
C LYS A 27 -73.65 -2.66 -26.46
N ASP A 28 -74.89 -2.60 -26.96
CA ASP A 28 -75.51 -1.37 -27.48
C ASP A 28 -76.40 -0.64 -26.45
N CYS A 29 -76.40 -1.08 -25.18
CA CYS A 29 -77.20 -0.52 -24.09
C CYS A 29 -76.37 0.43 -23.21
N GLU A 30 -76.09 1.64 -23.68
CA GLU A 30 -75.25 2.62 -22.96
C GLU A 30 -75.72 2.90 -21.52
N GLU A 31 -77.02 3.02 -21.28
CA GLU A 31 -77.59 3.30 -19.95
C GLU A 31 -77.29 2.17 -18.94
N ILE A 32 -77.42 0.91 -19.38
CA ILE A 32 -77.16 -0.27 -18.55
C ILE A 32 -75.66 -0.41 -18.31
N ASN A 33 -74.85 -0.24 -19.35
CA ASN A 33 -73.39 -0.32 -19.26
C ASN A 33 -72.85 0.76 -18.31
N ARG A 34 -73.40 1.98 -18.38
CA ARG A 34 -73.05 3.09 -17.48
C ARG A 34 -73.46 2.79 -16.04
N GLN A 35 -74.67 2.28 -15.80
CA GLN A 35 -75.14 1.96 -14.46
C GLN A 35 -74.38 0.77 -13.86
N VAL A 36 -74.06 -0.25 -14.65
CA VAL A 36 -73.26 -1.40 -14.19
C VAL A 36 -71.81 -1.00 -13.93
N ALA A 37 -71.20 -0.19 -14.80
CA ALA A 37 -69.87 0.36 -14.56
C ALA A 37 -69.82 1.17 -13.25
N LYS A 38 -70.87 1.96 -12.98
CA LYS A 38 -71.03 2.70 -11.72
C LYS A 38 -71.13 1.76 -10.51
N GLU A 39 -71.99 0.75 -10.54
CA GLU A 39 -72.15 -0.20 -9.41
C GLU A 39 -70.90 -1.05 -9.18
N LEU A 40 -70.18 -1.44 -10.25
CA LEU A 40 -68.89 -2.13 -10.13
C LEU A 40 -67.82 -1.21 -9.53
N ALA A 41 -67.79 0.07 -9.92
CA ALA A 41 -66.91 1.06 -9.31
C ALA A 41 -67.24 1.28 -7.82
N ASP A 42 -68.53 1.33 -7.46
CA ASP A 42 -68.98 1.47 -6.07
C ASP A 42 -68.59 0.23 -5.23
N ILE A 43 -68.67 -0.99 -5.77
CA ILE A 43 -68.22 -2.22 -5.09
C ILE A 43 -66.70 -2.26 -4.94
N LYS A 44 -65.94 -1.92 -6.01
CA LYS A 44 -64.48 -1.81 -5.94
C LYS A 44 -64.06 -0.80 -4.89
N LEU A 45 -64.70 0.37 -4.86
CA LEU A 45 -64.45 1.42 -3.88
C LEU A 45 -64.79 0.96 -2.46
N ALA A 46 -65.92 0.30 -2.24
CA ALA A 46 -66.29 -0.25 -0.93
C ALA A 46 -65.29 -1.32 -0.45
N GLY A 47 -64.79 -2.16 -1.36
CA GLY A 47 -63.71 -3.12 -1.09
C GLY A 47 -62.40 -2.44 -0.69
N ALA A 48 -61.99 -1.42 -1.46
CA ALA A 48 -60.78 -0.64 -1.19
C ALA A 48 -60.88 0.13 0.13
N VAL A 49 -62.04 0.72 0.45
CA VAL A 49 -62.29 1.39 1.76
C VAL A 49 -62.11 0.40 2.91
N LYS A 50 -62.66 -0.81 2.80
CA LYS A 50 -62.49 -1.86 3.83
C LYS A 50 -61.04 -2.31 3.96
N SER A 51 -60.32 -2.39 2.85
CA SER A 51 -58.89 -2.69 2.83
C SER A 51 -58.08 -1.61 3.55
N VAL A 52 -58.36 -0.34 3.26
CA VAL A 52 -57.76 0.83 3.93
C VAL A 52 -58.08 0.84 5.43
N GLU A 53 -59.32 0.54 5.84
CA GLU A 53 -59.67 0.41 7.27
C GLU A 53 -58.86 -0.69 7.95
N THR A 54 -58.64 -1.82 7.25
CA THR A 54 -57.83 -2.93 7.75
C THR A 54 -56.36 -2.53 7.91
N TYR A 55 -55.78 -1.87 6.90
CA TYR A 55 -54.41 -1.36 6.96
C TYR A 55 -54.24 -0.25 8.00
N LEU A 56 -55.23 0.64 8.13
CA LEU A 56 -55.23 1.71 9.13
C LEU A 56 -55.28 1.14 10.54
N ALA A 57 -56.10 0.12 10.79
CA ALA A 57 -56.11 -0.59 12.07
C ALA A 57 -54.76 -1.26 12.34
N PHE A 58 -54.18 -1.94 11.35
CA PHE A 58 -52.87 -2.56 11.44
C PHE A 58 -51.74 -1.55 11.75
N PHE A 59 -51.67 -0.44 11.02
CA PHE A 59 -50.67 0.61 11.28
C PHE A 59 -50.89 1.29 12.63
N SER A 60 -52.15 1.47 13.06
CA SER A 60 -52.45 2.03 14.38
C SER A 60 -52.00 1.12 15.53
N GLU A 61 -52.06 -0.20 15.33
CA GLU A 61 -51.56 -1.19 16.28
C GLU A 61 -50.03 -1.22 16.30
N GLU A 62 -49.39 -1.40 15.13
CA GLU A 62 -47.93 -1.54 15.04
C GLU A 62 -47.18 -0.24 15.39
N LEU A 63 -47.74 0.93 15.06
CA LEU A 63 -47.12 2.23 15.34
C LEU A 63 -47.62 2.87 16.64
N ALA A 64 -48.29 2.12 17.52
CA ALA A 64 -48.87 2.65 18.76
C ALA A 64 -47.86 3.33 19.70
N GLN A 65 -46.60 2.89 19.66
CA GLN A 65 -45.51 3.44 20.49
C GLN A 65 -44.84 4.68 19.87
N GLN A 66 -45.10 5.00 18.59
CA GLN A 66 -44.49 6.12 17.91
C GLN A 66 -45.18 7.44 18.27
N LYS A 67 -44.52 8.28 19.07
CA LYS A 67 -45.05 9.57 19.54
C LYS A 67 -45.02 10.65 18.48
N ASN A 68 -43.93 10.77 17.71
CA ASN A 68 -43.82 11.77 16.66
C ASN A 68 -44.19 11.15 15.30
N ALA A 69 -45.44 11.32 14.88
CA ALA A 69 -45.94 10.75 13.63
C ALA A 69 -45.22 11.28 12.38
N LEU A 70 -44.81 12.56 12.38
CA LEU A 70 -44.05 13.13 11.26
C LEU A 70 -42.61 12.61 11.19
N GLY A 71 -42.04 12.16 12.31
CA GLY A 71 -40.67 11.65 12.40
C GLY A 71 -40.40 10.37 11.62
N ILE A 72 -41.45 9.68 11.15
CA ILE A 72 -41.33 8.46 10.31
C ILE A 72 -41.90 8.64 8.90
N SER A 73 -42.39 9.84 8.56
CA SER A 73 -43.08 10.10 7.30
C SER A 73 -42.23 9.78 6.07
N GLU A 74 -40.92 10.01 6.12
CA GLU A 74 -39.99 9.69 5.03
C GLU A 74 -39.99 8.20 4.65
N LEU A 75 -40.26 7.30 5.61
CA LEU A 75 -40.33 5.85 5.35
C LEU A 75 -41.53 5.47 4.50
N PHE A 76 -42.57 6.31 4.43
CA PHE A 76 -43.80 6.00 3.69
C PHE A 76 -43.57 6.01 2.17
N LYS A 77 -42.45 6.59 1.72
CA LYS A 77 -42.01 6.54 0.31
C LYS A 77 -41.73 5.11 -0.18
N THR A 78 -41.60 4.16 0.73
CA THR A 78 -41.46 2.74 0.39
C THR A 78 -42.77 2.13 -0.13
N GLU A 79 -43.92 2.70 0.23
CA GLU A 79 -45.25 2.17 -0.10
C GLU A 79 -45.96 2.95 -1.22
N LEU A 80 -45.23 3.75 -2.02
CA LEU A 80 -45.86 4.56 -3.09
C LEU A 80 -46.56 3.70 -4.16
N TYR A 81 -46.18 2.44 -4.32
CA TYR A 81 -46.76 1.52 -5.31
C TYR A 81 -48.16 1.01 -4.92
N ASP A 82 -48.54 1.04 -3.64
CA ASP A 82 -49.78 0.48 -3.11
C ASP A 82 -50.71 1.62 -2.62
N VAL A 83 -51.72 1.93 -3.44
CA VAL A 83 -52.65 3.05 -3.21
C VAL A 83 -53.38 2.94 -1.87
N GLU A 84 -53.83 1.73 -1.52
CA GLU A 84 -54.65 1.47 -0.33
C GLU A 84 -53.82 1.58 0.95
N LYS A 85 -52.60 1.01 0.96
CA LYS A 85 -51.67 1.16 2.08
C LYS A 85 -51.19 2.60 2.25
N PHE A 86 -50.85 3.27 1.15
CA PHE A 86 -50.41 4.66 1.19
C PHE A 86 -51.50 5.58 1.72
N ALA A 87 -52.76 5.37 1.30
CA ALA A 87 -53.91 6.08 1.86
C ALA A 87 -54.08 5.82 3.36
N ALA A 88 -53.94 4.57 3.81
CA ALA A 88 -54.00 4.23 5.23
C ALA A 88 -52.89 4.92 6.05
N LEU A 89 -51.66 5.04 5.53
CA LEU A 89 -50.58 5.79 6.18
C LEU A 89 -50.87 7.30 6.29
N LEU A 90 -51.46 7.90 5.25
CA LEU A 90 -51.90 9.30 5.30
C LEU A 90 -53.04 9.52 6.31
N LEU A 91 -53.99 8.59 6.39
CA LEU A 91 -55.07 8.60 7.38
C LEU A 91 -54.53 8.42 8.80
N TRP A 92 -53.53 7.56 8.99
CA TRP A 92 -52.85 7.39 10.27
C TRP A 92 -52.21 8.69 10.74
N LEU A 93 -51.50 9.44 9.86
CA LEU A 93 -50.97 10.78 10.22
C LEU A 93 -52.07 11.73 10.70
N LEU A 94 -53.21 11.75 10.02
CA LEU A 94 -54.35 12.58 10.39
C LEU A 94 -54.95 12.17 11.75
N GLN A 95 -55.06 10.87 12.03
CA GLN A 95 -55.52 10.35 13.34
C GLN A 95 -54.56 10.70 14.48
N GLN A 96 -53.26 10.77 14.21
CA GLN A 96 -52.25 11.23 15.17
C GLN A 96 -52.21 12.76 15.35
N GLY A 97 -53.15 13.51 14.75
CA GLY A 97 -53.28 14.96 14.91
C GLY A 97 -52.38 15.79 13.99
N VAL A 98 -51.74 15.18 12.99
CA VAL A 98 -50.95 15.92 11.99
C VAL A 98 -51.88 16.71 11.09
N SER A 99 -51.68 18.04 11.01
CA SER A 99 -52.53 18.89 10.16
C SER A 99 -52.32 18.64 8.66
N SER A 100 -53.37 18.83 7.85
CA SER A 100 -53.29 18.72 6.39
C SER A 100 -52.18 19.57 5.76
N ARG A 101 -51.92 20.76 6.31
CA ARG A 101 -50.83 21.65 5.88
C ARG A 101 -49.44 21.07 6.16
N ALA A 102 -49.30 20.32 7.26
CA ALA A 102 -48.05 19.66 7.59
C ALA A 102 -47.79 18.48 6.64
N ILE A 103 -48.81 17.66 6.35
CA ILE A 103 -48.72 16.55 5.37
C ILE A 103 -48.28 17.07 4.00
N LEU A 104 -48.91 18.14 3.49
CA LEU A 104 -48.53 18.77 2.21
C LEU A 104 -47.07 19.24 2.16
N ARG A 105 -46.44 19.50 3.31
CA ARG A 105 -45.02 19.91 3.39
C ARG A 105 -44.04 18.73 3.46
N THR A 106 -44.50 17.49 3.67
CA THR A 106 -43.64 16.29 3.79
C THR A 106 -43.11 15.73 2.46
N ASN A 107 -43.52 16.30 1.33
CA ASN A 107 -43.27 15.80 -0.03
C ASN A 107 -43.97 14.48 -0.42
N LEU A 108 -44.68 13.82 0.50
CA LEU A 108 -45.27 12.49 0.23
C LEU A 108 -46.25 12.48 -0.95
N LEU A 109 -47.14 13.47 -1.05
CA LEU A 109 -48.11 13.55 -2.15
C LEU A 109 -47.44 13.92 -3.49
N HIS A 110 -46.35 14.68 -3.44
CA HIS A 110 -45.53 14.99 -4.62
C HIS A 110 -44.80 13.75 -5.12
N ASP A 111 -44.18 12.98 -4.21
CA ASP A 111 -43.49 11.74 -4.55
C ASP A 111 -44.45 10.66 -5.07
N PHE A 112 -45.67 10.58 -4.51
CA PHE A 112 -46.72 9.70 -5.02
C PHE A 112 -47.15 10.07 -6.45
N LEU A 113 -47.36 11.36 -6.72
CA LEU A 113 -47.69 11.83 -8.07
C LEU A 113 -46.55 11.55 -9.04
N ARG A 114 -45.29 11.84 -8.67
CA ARG A 114 -44.10 11.57 -9.50
C ARG A 114 -43.98 10.09 -9.83
N TYR A 115 -44.22 9.22 -8.84
CA TYR A 115 -44.18 7.77 -9.03
C TYR A 115 -45.26 7.29 -10.01
N HIS A 116 -46.46 7.86 -9.95
CA HIS A 116 -47.62 7.46 -10.77
C HIS A 116 -47.89 8.36 -11.98
N LEU A 117 -46.94 9.22 -12.37
CA LEU A 117 -47.12 10.25 -13.40
C LEU A 117 -47.56 9.66 -14.76
N PHE A 118 -47.10 8.45 -15.07
CA PHE A 118 -47.44 7.71 -16.28
C PHE A 118 -48.90 7.24 -16.36
N THR A 119 -49.69 7.39 -15.28
CA THR A 119 -51.11 6.98 -15.21
C THR A 119 -52.08 8.16 -15.27
N LEU A 120 -51.60 9.40 -15.43
CA LEU A 120 -52.37 10.62 -15.20
C LEU A 120 -53.48 10.86 -16.26
N ASP A 121 -53.30 10.35 -17.47
CA ASP A 121 -54.23 10.42 -18.59
C ASP A 121 -55.26 9.27 -18.62
N GLN A 122 -55.09 8.25 -17.78
CA GLN A 122 -55.96 7.08 -17.72
C GLN A 122 -57.24 7.34 -16.92
N GLU A 123 -58.36 6.72 -17.31
CA GLU A 123 -59.62 6.81 -16.56
C GLU A 123 -59.49 6.21 -15.14
N GLU A 124 -58.72 5.12 -14.99
CA GLU A 124 -58.40 4.46 -13.71
C GLU A 124 -57.02 4.89 -13.17
N SER A 125 -56.72 6.19 -13.14
CA SER A 125 -55.45 6.71 -12.59
C SER A 125 -55.29 6.41 -11.09
N ALA A 126 -54.13 5.89 -10.68
CA ALA A 126 -53.79 5.66 -9.26
C ALA A 126 -53.85 6.95 -8.42
N ILE A 127 -53.54 8.10 -9.04
CA ILE A 127 -53.64 9.42 -8.41
C ILE A 127 -55.11 9.73 -8.09
N ARG A 128 -56.01 9.62 -9.08
CA ARG A 128 -57.44 9.86 -8.87
C ARG A 128 -58.04 8.89 -7.86
N GLN A 129 -57.65 7.61 -7.93
CA GLN A 129 -58.08 6.58 -6.99
C GLN A 129 -57.72 6.95 -5.54
N LEU A 130 -56.48 7.41 -5.28
CA LEU A 130 -56.06 7.85 -3.95
C LEU A 130 -56.99 8.92 -3.37
N TYR A 131 -57.30 9.96 -4.15
CA TYR A 131 -58.12 11.07 -3.65
C TYR A 131 -59.62 10.70 -3.52
N VAL A 132 -60.15 9.87 -4.42
CA VAL A 132 -61.52 9.33 -4.29
C VAL A 132 -61.66 8.48 -3.03
N LEU A 133 -60.64 7.67 -2.74
CA LEU A 133 -60.57 6.82 -1.55
C LEU A 133 -60.47 7.68 -0.28
N LEU A 134 -59.53 8.63 -0.23
CA LEU A 134 -59.38 9.56 0.90
C LEU A 134 -60.65 10.38 1.17
N ALA A 135 -61.42 10.74 0.14
CA ALA A 135 -62.65 11.49 0.30
C ALA A 135 -63.77 10.73 1.05
N GLN A 136 -63.70 9.39 1.13
CA GLN A 136 -64.64 8.57 1.91
C GLN A 136 -64.46 8.74 3.43
N PHE A 137 -63.30 9.21 3.87
CA PHE A 137 -62.95 9.37 5.28
C PHE A 137 -63.13 10.83 5.74
N PRO A 138 -63.97 11.10 6.76
CA PRO A 138 -64.23 12.46 7.25
C PRO A 138 -62.97 13.26 7.60
N GLU A 139 -61.96 12.60 8.16
CA GLU A 139 -60.70 13.17 8.63
C GLU A 139 -59.83 13.70 7.48
N ALA A 140 -59.91 13.09 6.29
CA ALA A 140 -59.10 13.44 5.13
C ALA A 140 -59.75 14.51 4.22
N LYS A 141 -61.03 14.86 4.42
CA LYS A 141 -61.73 15.86 3.58
C LYS A 141 -60.98 17.18 3.44
N LYS A 142 -60.38 17.66 4.53
CA LYS A 142 -59.58 18.91 4.53
C LYS A 142 -58.29 18.76 3.74
N LEU A 143 -57.64 17.60 3.80
CA LEU A 143 -56.41 17.31 3.05
C LEU A 143 -56.69 17.23 1.55
N VAL A 144 -57.75 16.52 1.14
CA VAL A 144 -58.16 16.40 -0.27
C VAL A 144 -58.42 17.78 -0.89
N VAL A 145 -59.23 18.62 -0.22
CA VAL A 145 -59.55 19.97 -0.71
C VAL A 145 -58.30 20.87 -0.81
N GLN A 146 -57.35 20.72 0.11
CA GLN A 146 -56.12 21.50 0.07
C GLN A 146 -55.16 20.99 -1.01
N ALA A 147 -55.03 19.67 -1.19
CA ALA A 147 -54.16 19.08 -2.21
C ALA A 147 -54.60 19.45 -3.63
N GLY A 148 -55.91 19.51 -3.90
CA GLY A 148 -56.45 19.97 -5.19
C GLY A 148 -56.18 21.45 -5.51
N LYS A 149 -55.58 22.21 -4.58
CA LYS A 149 -55.17 23.61 -4.78
C LYS A 149 -53.66 23.80 -4.80
N VAL A 150 -52.88 22.72 -4.68
CA VAL A 150 -51.42 22.77 -4.61
C VAL A 150 -50.83 22.29 -5.94
N SER A 151 -49.89 23.03 -6.50
CA SER A 151 -49.23 22.69 -7.76
C SER A 151 -48.25 21.52 -7.61
N CYS A 152 -48.13 20.69 -8.65
CA CYS A 152 -47.03 19.73 -8.77
C CYS A 152 -45.67 20.44 -8.85
N ASP A 153 -44.63 19.83 -8.27
CA ASP A 153 -43.24 20.31 -8.26
C ASP A 153 -42.38 19.72 -9.38
N GLU A 154 -42.93 18.81 -10.19
CA GLU A 154 -42.24 18.17 -11.30
C GLU A 154 -42.20 19.08 -12.53
N ARG A 155 -41.02 19.19 -13.14
CA ARG A 155 -40.79 20.12 -14.24
C ARG A 155 -41.68 19.79 -15.44
N GLY A 156 -42.50 20.76 -15.85
CA GLY A 156 -43.46 20.60 -16.95
C GLY A 156 -44.86 20.15 -16.54
N PHE A 157 -45.11 19.90 -15.25
CA PHE A 157 -46.41 19.49 -14.70
C PHE A 157 -46.99 20.51 -13.70
N GLU A 158 -46.44 21.73 -13.63
CA GLU A 158 -46.80 22.75 -12.63
C GLU A 158 -48.26 23.23 -12.73
N SER A 159 -48.90 23.00 -13.87
CA SER A 159 -50.34 23.29 -14.11
C SER A 159 -51.28 22.20 -13.58
N TYR A 160 -50.75 21.08 -13.09
CA TYR A 160 -51.54 20.05 -12.43
C TYR A 160 -51.55 20.26 -10.92
N SER A 161 -52.72 20.12 -10.32
CA SER A 161 -52.88 19.98 -8.87
C SER A 161 -52.44 18.59 -8.42
N LEU A 162 -52.18 18.42 -7.11
CA LEU A 162 -51.73 17.12 -6.58
C LEU A 162 -52.76 15.99 -6.73
N ASP A 163 -54.04 16.29 -6.91
CA ASP A 163 -55.09 15.32 -7.25
C ASP A 163 -55.18 14.98 -8.75
N GLY A 164 -54.27 15.53 -9.56
CA GLY A 164 -54.14 15.25 -10.98
C GLY A 164 -55.10 16.06 -11.86
N ALA A 165 -55.77 17.09 -11.34
CA ALA A 165 -56.60 17.98 -12.14
C ALA A 165 -55.75 19.05 -12.87
N LEU A 166 -56.08 19.33 -14.13
CA LEU A 166 -55.38 20.34 -14.93
C LEU A 166 -56.04 21.72 -14.75
N HIS A 167 -55.29 22.70 -14.25
CA HIS A 167 -55.74 24.08 -14.09
C HIS A 167 -55.04 24.98 -15.11
N ARG A 168 -55.81 25.53 -16.07
CA ARG A 168 -55.28 26.40 -17.15
C ARG A 168 -55.37 27.89 -16.84
N GLU A 169 -56.27 28.29 -15.95
CA GLU A 169 -56.59 29.70 -15.68
C GLU A 169 -56.48 30.09 -14.18
N GLU A 170 -56.44 29.12 -13.27
CA GLU A 170 -56.34 29.36 -11.83
C GLU A 170 -54.90 29.20 -11.34
N GLU A 171 -54.41 30.17 -10.54
CA GLU A 171 -53.10 30.06 -9.89
C GLU A 171 -53.15 29.03 -8.75
N LEU A 172 -52.47 27.90 -8.95
CA LEU A 172 -52.26 26.89 -7.91
C LEU A 172 -51.23 27.37 -6.88
N LEU A 173 -51.42 26.97 -5.62
CA LEU A 173 -50.53 27.32 -4.52
C LEU A 173 -49.25 26.48 -4.58
N SER A 174 -48.10 27.13 -4.64
CA SER A 174 -46.82 26.44 -4.42
C SER A 174 -46.57 26.28 -2.92
N VAL A 175 -46.37 25.04 -2.47
CA VAL A 175 -46.03 24.74 -1.07
C VAL A 175 -44.53 24.52 -0.96
N GLN A 176 -43.86 25.29 -0.09
CA GLN A 176 -42.48 25.02 0.27
C GLN A 176 -42.39 23.70 1.06
N VAL A 177 -41.77 22.71 0.44
CA VAL A 177 -41.46 21.40 1.04
C VAL A 177 -40.50 21.60 2.21
N SER A 178 -40.79 20.95 3.33
CA SER A 178 -39.97 20.95 4.53
C SER A 178 -39.84 19.51 4.98
N ALA A 179 -38.68 18.89 4.72
CA ALA A 179 -38.38 17.56 5.22
C ALA A 179 -38.44 17.57 6.76
N ALA A 180 -39.33 16.78 7.34
CA ALA A 180 -39.34 16.58 8.77
C ALA A 180 -38.09 15.78 9.13
N PRO A 181 -37.29 16.19 10.13
CA PRO A 181 -36.18 15.37 10.58
C PRO A 181 -36.70 14.01 11.06
N LEU A 182 -35.98 12.94 10.72
CA LEU A 182 -36.26 11.62 11.25
C LEU A 182 -36.21 11.66 12.78
N ASP A 183 -37.28 11.19 13.42
CA ASP A 183 -37.44 11.24 14.88
C ASP A 183 -38.21 10.01 15.36
N PHE A 184 -37.46 8.99 15.75
CA PHE A 184 -37.98 7.71 16.20
C PHE A 184 -38.20 7.71 17.70
N THR A 185 -39.33 7.15 18.16
CA THR A 185 -39.54 6.96 19.60
C THR A 185 -38.65 5.81 20.10
N PRO A 186 -37.73 6.04 21.06
CA PRO A 186 -36.62 5.14 21.35
C PRO A 186 -37.00 3.97 22.29
N THR A 187 -37.94 3.12 21.87
CA THR A 187 -38.34 1.90 22.60
C THR A 187 -38.04 0.63 21.78
N GLU A 188 -37.73 -0.49 22.45
CA GLU A 188 -37.46 -1.77 21.75
C GLU A 188 -38.69 -2.26 20.95
N GLU A 189 -39.90 -2.07 21.50
CA GLU A 189 -41.16 -2.42 20.84
C GLU A 189 -41.37 -1.62 19.55
N ASN A 190 -41.13 -0.30 19.60
CA ASN A 190 -41.25 0.56 18.42
C ASN A 190 -40.17 0.23 17.37
N PHE A 191 -38.94 -0.09 17.81
CA PHE A 191 -37.89 -0.55 16.91
C PHE A 191 -38.31 -1.83 16.16
N ALA A 192 -38.83 -2.83 16.88
CA ALA A 192 -39.28 -4.08 16.30
C ALA A 192 -40.42 -3.87 15.29
N ALA A 193 -41.39 -3.01 15.62
CA ALA A 193 -42.50 -2.66 14.73
C ALA A 193 -42.00 -1.95 13.45
N LEU A 194 -41.16 -0.92 13.58
CA LEU A 194 -40.61 -0.20 12.43
C LEU A 194 -39.72 -1.08 11.54
N SER A 195 -38.91 -1.95 12.15
CA SER A 195 -38.10 -2.93 11.42
C SER A 195 -38.94 -3.94 10.66
N LYS A 196 -40.06 -4.38 11.24
CA LYS A 196 -41.01 -5.31 10.61
C LYS A 196 -41.76 -4.65 9.45
N LEU A 197 -42.19 -3.39 9.63
CA LEU A 197 -42.98 -2.66 8.64
C LEU A 197 -42.16 -2.21 7.44
N PHE A 198 -40.95 -1.67 7.67
CA PHE A 198 -40.20 -0.94 6.65
C PHE A 198 -38.83 -1.57 6.30
N GLY A 199 -38.39 -2.62 7.01
CA GLY A 199 -37.19 -3.39 6.67
C GLY A 199 -35.91 -2.55 6.50
N GLN A 200 -35.18 -2.81 5.41
CA GLN A 200 -33.89 -2.17 5.11
C GLN A 200 -33.95 -0.62 5.03
N PRO A 201 -34.95 0.01 4.38
CA PRO A 201 -35.14 1.46 4.44
C PRO A 201 -35.17 2.03 5.86
N PHE A 202 -35.83 1.35 6.80
CA PHE A 202 -35.81 1.76 8.20
C PHE A 202 -34.43 1.57 8.83
N LEU A 203 -33.75 0.44 8.59
CA LEU A 203 -32.41 0.24 9.14
C LEU A 203 -31.41 1.29 8.64
N PHE A 204 -31.50 1.69 7.36
CA PHE A 204 -30.74 2.82 6.84
C PHE A 204 -31.06 4.11 7.59
N ALA A 205 -32.35 4.45 7.71
CA ALA A 205 -32.81 5.63 8.44
C ALA A 205 -32.38 5.62 9.92
N ALA A 206 -32.42 4.46 10.58
CA ALA A 206 -32.04 4.26 11.97
C ALA A 206 -30.54 4.45 12.21
N VAL A 207 -29.68 4.10 11.24
CA VAL A 207 -28.23 4.30 11.32
C VAL A 207 -27.84 5.77 11.13
N ILE A 208 -28.50 6.48 10.21
CA ILE A 208 -28.17 7.89 9.92
C ILE A 208 -28.82 8.89 10.90
N THR A 209 -29.76 8.43 11.73
CA THR A 209 -30.44 9.28 12.72
C THR A 209 -29.64 9.32 14.03
N PRO A 210 -29.17 10.48 14.50
CA PRO A 210 -28.37 10.57 15.71
C PRO A 210 -29.20 10.21 16.96
N THR A 211 -28.87 9.10 17.61
CA THR A 211 -29.50 8.68 18.87
C THR A 211 -28.90 9.46 20.04
N VAL A 212 -29.74 10.08 20.87
CA VAL A 212 -29.31 10.73 22.12
C VAL A 212 -28.66 9.67 23.04
N PRO A 213 -27.49 9.95 23.65
CA PRO A 213 -26.73 8.96 24.45
C PRO A 213 -27.46 8.38 25.66
N GLU A 214 -28.61 8.93 26.06
CA GLU A 214 -29.43 8.46 27.18
C GLU A 214 -30.32 7.24 26.84
N ASN A 215 -30.42 6.84 25.55
CA ASN A 215 -31.32 5.76 25.10
C ASN A 215 -30.56 4.47 24.73
N GLU A 216 -29.92 3.84 25.73
CA GLU A 216 -29.16 2.59 25.55
C GLU A 216 -30.00 1.45 24.93
N ASN A 217 -31.30 1.38 25.24
CA ASN A 217 -32.18 0.30 24.76
C ASN A 217 -32.38 0.33 23.23
N TRP A 218 -32.55 1.51 22.63
CA TRP A 218 -32.71 1.64 21.17
C TRP A 218 -31.41 1.28 20.43
N LEU A 219 -30.28 1.77 20.93
CA LEU A 219 -28.97 1.46 20.37
C LEU A 219 -28.67 -0.03 20.46
N ASN A 220 -29.00 -0.67 21.59
CA ASN A 220 -28.86 -2.11 21.78
C ASN A 220 -29.76 -2.91 20.83
N ALA A 221 -31.00 -2.48 20.59
CA ALA A 221 -31.90 -3.12 19.63
C ALA A 221 -31.36 -3.04 18.19
N LEU A 222 -30.89 -1.86 17.77
CA LEU A 222 -30.25 -1.67 16.46
C LEU A 222 -28.99 -2.53 16.33
N LYS A 223 -28.15 -2.56 17.36
CA LYS A 223 -26.95 -3.39 17.41
C LYS A 223 -27.28 -4.88 17.31
N ARG A 224 -28.25 -5.37 18.08
CA ARG A 224 -28.70 -6.78 17.99
C ARG A 224 -29.22 -7.13 16.61
N SER A 225 -30.01 -6.24 16.00
CA SER A 225 -30.57 -6.45 14.66
C SER A 225 -29.47 -6.56 13.61
N LEU A 226 -28.54 -5.59 13.55
CA LEU A 226 -27.47 -5.57 12.56
C LEU A 226 -26.50 -6.77 12.66
N ASN A 227 -26.32 -7.32 13.87
CA ASN A 227 -25.40 -8.43 14.12
C ASN A 227 -26.10 -9.81 14.14
N HIS A 228 -27.37 -9.87 13.75
CA HIS A 228 -28.11 -11.14 13.68
C HIS A 228 -27.72 -11.94 12.42
N GLU A 229 -27.64 -13.28 12.54
CA GLU A 229 -27.18 -14.16 11.44
C GLU A 229 -27.97 -14.01 10.13
N SER A 230 -29.27 -13.73 10.21
CA SER A 230 -30.13 -13.52 9.04
C SER A 230 -29.70 -12.32 8.18
N MET A 231 -29.04 -11.32 8.77
CA MET A 231 -28.64 -10.08 8.09
C MET A 231 -27.38 -10.25 7.24
N LEU A 232 -26.52 -11.22 7.59
CA LEU A 232 -25.14 -11.31 7.12
C LEU A 232 -25.00 -11.64 5.63
N THR A 233 -25.98 -12.35 5.07
CA THR A 233 -25.87 -12.88 3.70
C THR A 233 -26.28 -11.88 2.62
N LYS A 234 -27.20 -10.96 2.91
CA LYS A 234 -27.76 -10.02 1.92
C LYS A 234 -28.02 -8.63 2.46
N GLU A 235 -28.76 -8.50 3.56
CA GLU A 235 -29.30 -7.21 4.01
C GLU A 235 -28.22 -6.27 4.56
N LEU A 236 -27.33 -6.78 5.42
CA LEU A 236 -26.23 -5.99 5.97
C LEU A 236 -25.19 -5.61 4.89
N PRO A 237 -24.72 -6.53 4.01
CA PRO A 237 -23.87 -6.14 2.88
C PRO A 237 -24.48 -5.07 1.98
N ALA A 238 -25.78 -5.19 1.65
CA ALA A 238 -26.49 -4.21 0.84
C ALA A 238 -26.62 -2.87 1.57
N LEU A 239 -26.88 -2.87 2.89
CA LEU A 239 -26.93 -1.67 3.71
C LEU A 239 -25.58 -0.94 3.74
N ILE A 240 -24.47 -1.68 3.89
CA ILE A 240 -23.12 -1.11 3.89
C ILE A 240 -22.83 -0.43 2.55
N ASN A 241 -23.10 -1.09 1.42
CA ASN A 241 -22.90 -0.51 0.09
C ASN A 241 -23.80 0.73 -0.11
N LEU A 242 -25.06 0.68 0.31
CA LEU A 242 -26.02 1.79 0.17
C LEU A 242 -25.56 3.02 0.96
N ILE A 243 -25.06 2.84 2.19
CA ILE A 243 -24.48 3.93 2.99
C ILE A 243 -23.19 4.45 2.35
N ALA A 244 -22.33 3.57 1.84
CA ALA A 244 -21.07 3.96 1.20
C ALA A 244 -21.29 4.85 -0.04
N VAL A 245 -22.32 4.56 -0.85
CA VAL A 245 -22.66 5.34 -2.05
C VAL A 245 -23.44 6.61 -1.70
N GLY A 246 -24.47 6.50 -0.85
CA GLY A 246 -25.40 7.60 -0.58
C GLY A 246 -24.90 8.62 0.44
N GLN A 247 -24.41 8.15 1.60
CA GLN A 247 -24.01 9.01 2.72
C GLN A 247 -22.79 8.44 3.48
N PRO A 248 -21.58 8.49 2.88
CA PRO A 248 -20.39 7.83 3.42
C PRO A 248 -19.93 8.38 4.78
N ALA A 249 -20.39 9.57 5.17
CA ALA A 249 -20.13 10.15 6.48
C ALA A 249 -20.59 9.24 7.63
N PHE A 250 -21.65 8.44 7.42
CA PHE A 250 -22.24 7.55 8.43
C PHE A 250 -21.62 6.14 8.48
N LEU A 251 -20.60 5.85 7.65
CA LEU A 251 -19.88 4.58 7.72
C LEU A 251 -19.16 4.40 9.06
N LYS A 252 -18.75 5.50 9.70
CA LYS A 252 -18.10 5.47 11.02
C LYS A 252 -19.07 4.99 12.09
N GLU A 253 -20.28 5.53 12.08
CA GLU A 253 -21.38 5.19 12.98
C GLU A 253 -21.80 3.73 12.77
N LEU A 254 -21.98 3.31 11.51
CA LEU A 254 -22.26 1.91 11.19
C LEU A 254 -21.16 0.97 11.69
N ALA A 255 -19.88 1.33 11.48
CA ALA A 255 -18.75 0.53 11.94
C ALA A 255 -18.69 0.34 13.47
N GLN A 256 -19.25 1.28 14.25
CA GLN A 256 -19.36 1.15 15.71
C GLN A 256 -20.48 0.18 16.13
N LEU A 257 -21.52 0.05 15.31
CA LEU A 257 -22.66 -0.84 15.55
C LEU A 257 -22.36 -2.29 15.16
N VAL A 258 -21.53 -2.51 14.14
CA VAL A 258 -21.14 -3.86 13.70
C VAL A 258 -20.09 -4.45 14.67
N GLU A 259 -20.38 -5.62 15.24
CA GLU A 259 -19.50 -6.34 16.17
C GLU A 259 -18.34 -7.04 15.43
N GLU A 260 -17.23 -7.31 16.14
CA GLU A 260 -16.07 -8.00 15.55
C GLU A 260 -16.39 -9.44 15.11
N SER A 261 -17.30 -10.14 15.82
CA SER A 261 -17.78 -11.48 15.42
C SER A 261 -18.49 -11.45 14.07
N THR A 262 -19.33 -10.43 13.84
CA THR A 262 -20.02 -10.20 12.56
C THR A 262 -19.03 -9.89 11.45
N VAL A 263 -18.00 -9.09 11.75
CA VAL A 263 -16.93 -8.79 10.80
C VAL A 263 -16.21 -10.06 10.36
N GLU A 264 -15.82 -10.91 11.31
CA GLU A 264 -15.16 -12.19 11.02
C GLU A 264 -16.02 -13.12 10.17
N GLN A 265 -17.33 -13.17 10.44
CA GLN A 265 -18.29 -13.96 9.67
C GLN A 265 -18.44 -13.42 8.23
N LEU A 266 -18.54 -12.10 8.06
CA LEU A 266 -18.63 -11.48 6.72
C LEU A 266 -17.35 -11.68 5.89
N ILE A 267 -16.17 -11.70 6.53
CA ILE A 267 -14.90 -12.07 5.87
C ILE A 267 -14.95 -13.52 5.43
N ALA A 268 -15.42 -14.44 6.30
CA ALA A 268 -15.55 -15.86 5.95
C ALA A 268 -16.53 -16.09 4.79
N LEU A 269 -17.56 -15.25 4.67
CA LEU A 269 -18.51 -15.23 3.56
C LEU A 269 -17.98 -14.54 2.30
N ASN A 270 -16.75 -14.00 2.32
CA ASN A 270 -16.14 -13.24 1.23
C ASN A 270 -16.95 -12.00 0.80
N SER A 271 -17.60 -11.33 1.76
CA SER A 271 -18.41 -10.15 1.47
C SER A 271 -17.54 -8.91 1.23
N GLY A 272 -17.41 -8.49 -0.02
CA GLY A 272 -16.60 -7.31 -0.40
C GLY A 272 -17.06 -5.99 0.23
N SER A 273 -18.34 -5.86 0.59
CA SER A 273 -18.92 -4.65 1.22
C SER A 273 -18.18 -4.23 2.49
N ILE A 274 -17.60 -5.18 3.23
CA ILE A 274 -16.88 -4.90 4.47
C ILE A 274 -15.65 -4.00 4.27
N LEU A 275 -15.11 -3.94 3.06
CA LEU A 275 -14.00 -3.05 2.70
C LEU A 275 -14.35 -1.58 2.93
N HIS A 276 -15.62 -1.19 2.85
CA HIS A 276 -16.06 0.17 3.18
C HIS A 276 -15.89 0.53 4.66
N LEU A 277 -15.83 -0.47 5.55
CA LEU A 277 -15.66 -0.27 6.99
C LEU A 277 -14.19 -0.25 7.44
N LEU A 278 -13.25 -0.58 6.54
CA LEU A 278 -11.81 -0.61 6.84
C LEU A 278 -11.26 0.66 7.51
N PRO A 279 -11.63 1.89 7.09
CA PRO A 279 -11.10 3.10 7.71
C PRO A 279 -11.45 3.25 9.20
N TYR A 280 -12.47 2.52 9.67
CA TYR A 280 -13.09 2.69 10.98
C TYR A 280 -12.92 1.46 11.90
N LYS A 281 -12.46 0.31 11.37
CA LYS A 281 -12.17 -0.91 12.13
C LYS A 281 -10.70 -1.36 12.00
N PRO A 282 -9.84 -1.04 12.99
CA PRO A 282 -8.42 -1.43 12.96
C PRO A 282 -8.19 -2.95 13.00
N ALA A 283 -9.03 -3.70 13.71
CA ALA A 283 -8.91 -5.16 13.80
C ALA A 283 -9.12 -5.85 12.43
N LEU A 284 -10.11 -5.38 11.66
CA LEU A 284 -10.34 -5.79 10.28
C LEU A 284 -9.11 -5.55 9.40
N PHE A 285 -8.40 -4.42 9.57
CA PHE A 285 -7.17 -4.15 8.83
C PHE A 285 -6.04 -5.13 9.16
N GLU A 286 -5.86 -5.52 10.43
CA GLU A 286 -4.89 -6.56 10.80
C GLU A 286 -5.27 -7.94 10.25
N GLN A 287 -6.57 -8.27 10.18
CA GLN A 287 -7.04 -9.49 9.55
C GLN A 287 -6.76 -9.50 8.04
N ILE A 288 -7.00 -8.40 7.32
CA ILE A 288 -6.64 -8.29 5.89
C ILE A 288 -5.13 -8.29 5.66
N LYS A 289 -4.29 -7.85 6.61
CA LYS A 289 -2.84 -8.07 6.52
C LYS A 289 -2.46 -9.55 6.66
N SER A 290 -3.15 -10.28 7.53
CA SER A 290 -2.88 -11.70 7.80
C SER A 290 -3.34 -12.62 6.66
N VAL A 291 -4.42 -12.25 5.97
CA VAL A 291 -4.95 -12.93 4.79
C VAL A 291 -4.27 -12.36 3.55
N ASN A 292 -3.73 -13.20 2.66
CA ASN A 292 -3.13 -12.72 1.42
C ASN A 292 -4.15 -11.88 0.62
N VAL A 293 -3.90 -10.56 0.47
CA VAL A 293 -4.74 -9.59 -0.26
C VAL A 293 -5.12 -10.09 -1.66
N GLU A 294 -4.22 -10.84 -2.31
CA GLU A 294 -4.47 -11.45 -3.63
C GLU A 294 -5.63 -12.45 -3.62
N LYS A 295 -5.72 -13.30 -2.58
CA LYS A 295 -6.83 -14.25 -2.43
C LYS A 295 -8.15 -13.51 -2.26
N TYR A 296 -8.13 -12.42 -1.49
CA TYR A 296 -9.32 -11.62 -1.24
C TYR A 296 -9.84 -10.94 -2.51
N ILE A 297 -8.95 -10.38 -3.34
CA ILE A 297 -9.30 -9.83 -4.66
C ILE A 297 -9.93 -10.91 -5.56
N GLN A 298 -9.31 -12.10 -5.63
CA GLN A 298 -9.83 -13.20 -6.43
C GLN A 298 -11.24 -13.63 -5.97
N GLN A 299 -11.48 -13.67 -4.66
CA GLN A 299 -12.77 -14.05 -4.08
C GLN A 299 -13.87 -13.01 -4.34
N ILE A 300 -13.57 -11.71 -4.20
CA ILE A 300 -14.53 -10.64 -4.51
C ILE A 300 -14.96 -10.71 -5.98
N ASN A 301 -14.03 -11.00 -6.88
CA ASN A 301 -14.30 -11.07 -8.31
C ASN A 301 -15.23 -12.24 -8.71
N ILE A 302 -15.37 -13.26 -7.85
CA ILE A 302 -16.27 -14.42 -8.06
C ILE A 302 -17.64 -14.18 -7.42
N SER A 303 -17.72 -13.33 -6.40
CA SER A 303 -18.99 -12.98 -5.75
C SER A 303 -19.89 -12.22 -6.74
N GLY A 304 -21.17 -12.59 -6.85
CA GLY A 304 -22.13 -12.02 -7.81
C GLY A 304 -22.54 -10.55 -7.55
N ALA A 305 -21.66 -9.74 -6.96
CA ALA A 305 -21.82 -8.31 -6.76
C ALA A 305 -21.78 -7.57 -8.10
N SER A 306 -22.45 -6.41 -8.17
CA SER A 306 -22.41 -5.59 -9.39
C SER A 306 -20.98 -5.04 -9.60
N GLY A 307 -20.55 -4.93 -10.86
CA GLY A 307 -19.22 -4.42 -11.20
C GLY A 307 -18.86 -3.05 -10.57
N PRO A 308 -19.78 -2.07 -10.55
CA PRO A 308 -19.56 -0.79 -9.87
C PRO A 308 -19.32 -0.93 -8.36
N ASP A 309 -20.03 -1.85 -7.69
CA ASP A 309 -19.84 -2.10 -6.24
C ASP A 309 -18.45 -2.64 -5.96
N VAL A 310 -17.98 -3.59 -6.79
CA VAL A 310 -16.62 -4.16 -6.66
C VAL A 310 -15.56 -3.08 -6.81
N ILE A 311 -15.72 -2.17 -7.77
CA ILE A 311 -14.80 -1.03 -7.96
C ILE A 311 -14.79 -0.14 -6.70
N ALA A 312 -15.96 0.23 -6.17
CA ALA A 312 -16.08 1.04 -4.97
C ALA A 312 -15.44 0.37 -3.73
N GLN A 313 -15.63 -0.94 -3.58
CA GLN A 313 -15.05 -1.74 -2.51
C GLN A 313 -13.51 -1.80 -2.62
N LEU A 314 -12.97 -2.06 -3.81
CA LEU A 314 -11.53 -2.08 -4.06
C LEU A 314 -10.90 -0.69 -3.85
N LEU A 315 -11.59 0.40 -4.19
CA LEU A 315 -11.13 1.77 -3.92
C LEU A 315 -11.07 2.08 -2.42
N ALA A 316 -12.05 1.61 -1.64
CA ALA A 316 -12.00 1.75 -0.18
C ALA A 316 -10.77 1.04 0.40
N MET A 317 -10.47 -0.17 -0.09
CA MET A 317 -9.25 -0.90 0.28
C MET A 317 -7.98 -0.16 -0.17
N LEU A 318 -7.94 0.32 -1.41
CA LEU A 318 -6.81 1.07 -1.97
C LEU A 318 -6.49 2.30 -1.11
N ALA A 319 -7.51 3.06 -0.72
CA ALA A 319 -7.36 4.27 0.09
C ALA A 319 -6.72 3.98 1.47
N VAL A 320 -7.14 2.89 2.13
CA VAL A 320 -6.59 2.50 3.44
C VAL A 320 -5.17 1.95 3.31
N LEU A 321 -4.92 1.08 2.33
CA LEU A 321 -3.57 0.56 2.10
C LEU A 321 -2.57 1.66 1.72
N LEU A 322 -3.02 2.66 0.95
CA LEU A 322 -2.21 3.84 0.59
C LEU A 322 -1.82 4.63 1.84
N LYS A 323 -2.76 4.86 2.76
CA LYS A 323 -2.52 5.56 4.03
C LYS A 323 -1.50 4.83 4.91
N HIS A 324 -1.45 3.50 4.84
CA HIS A 324 -0.55 2.66 5.63
C HIS A 324 0.72 2.22 4.89
N HIS A 325 0.98 2.73 3.68
CA HIS A 325 2.14 2.35 2.85
C HIS A 325 2.32 0.83 2.67
N HIS A 326 1.20 0.10 2.52
CA HIS A 326 1.24 -1.36 2.39
C HIS A 326 1.83 -1.79 1.03
N PRO A 327 2.64 -2.87 0.94
CA PRO A 327 3.24 -3.30 -0.33
C PRO A 327 2.21 -3.70 -1.41
N SER A 328 1.04 -4.20 -1.01
CA SER A 328 -0.02 -4.63 -1.96
C SER A 328 -0.85 -3.51 -2.59
N VAL A 329 -0.54 -2.22 -2.35
CA VAL A 329 -1.27 -1.08 -2.95
C VAL A 329 -1.30 -1.20 -4.47
N GLY A 330 -0.18 -1.56 -5.10
CA GLY A 330 -0.10 -1.73 -6.54
C GLY A 330 -1.02 -2.84 -7.07
N GLN A 331 -1.09 -3.98 -6.36
CA GLN A 331 -1.93 -5.11 -6.74
C GLN A 331 -3.43 -4.76 -6.70
N VAL A 332 -3.86 -4.03 -5.67
CA VAL A 332 -5.25 -3.55 -5.58
C VAL A 332 -5.55 -2.55 -6.68
N PHE A 333 -4.60 -1.64 -6.98
CA PHE A 333 -4.75 -0.70 -8.09
C PHE A 333 -4.94 -1.44 -9.42
N ASP A 334 -4.11 -2.44 -9.72
CA ASP A 334 -4.24 -3.25 -10.94
C ASP A 334 -5.60 -3.96 -11.02
N ALA A 335 -6.11 -4.48 -9.89
CA ALA A 335 -7.43 -5.11 -9.83
C ALA A 335 -8.58 -4.14 -10.13
N VAL A 336 -8.47 -2.88 -9.69
CA VAL A 336 -9.44 -1.82 -10.04
C VAL A 336 -9.40 -1.55 -11.55
N ILE A 337 -8.20 -1.45 -12.13
CA ILE A 337 -8.04 -1.22 -13.57
C ILE A 337 -8.64 -2.38 -14.39
N GLU A 338 -8.43 -3.63 -13.97
CA GLU A 338 -9.04 -4.78 -14.64
C GLU A 338 -10.57 -4.70 -14.66
N LYS A 339 -11.20 -4.37 -13.53
CA LYS A 339 -12.65 -4.19 -13.49
C LYS A 339 -13.14 -2.99 -14.28
N LEU A 340 -12.32 -1.95 -14.42
CA LEU A 340 -12.65 -0.81 -15.27
C LEU A 340 -12.62 -1.15 -16.77
N PHE A 341 -11.88 -2.17 -17.21
CA PHE A 341 -11.95 -2.62 -18.60
C PHE A 341 -13.32 -3.18 -18.98
N ASP A 342 -14.00 -3.82 -18.03
CA ASP A 342 -15.37 -4.34 -18.20
C ASP A 342 -16.43 -3.22 -18.08
N HIS A 343 -16.07 -2.09 -17.47
CA HIS A 343 -16.97 -0.96 -17.18
C HIS A 343 -16.39 0.39 -17.63
N SER A 344 -15.93 0.46 -18.88
CA SER A 344 -15.21 1.63 -19.40
C SER A 344 -16.00 2.96 -19.32
N HIS A 345 -17.33 2.93 -19.29
CA HIS A 345 -18.19 4.10 -19.12
C HIS A 345 -18.00 4.81 -17.77
N LEU A 346 -17.50 4.10 -16.74
CA LEU A 346 -17.21 4.69 -15.43
C LEU A 346 -15.96 5.58 -15.44
N ALA A 347 -15.13 5.50 -16.49
CA ALA A 347 -13.93 6.34 -16.61
C ALA A 347 -14.24 7.84 -16.71
N ASP A 348 -15.48 8.21 -17.03
CA ASP A 348 -15.95 9.60 -17.06
C ASP A 348 -16.26 10.17 -15.66
N ASP A 349 -16.31 9.34 -14.62
CA ASP A 349 -16.58 9.77 -13.25
C ASP A 349 -15.40 10.57 -12.67
N ILE A 350 -15.66 11.86 -12.38
CA ILE A 350 -14.67 12.81 -11.87
C ILE A 350 -14.14 12.40 -10.48
N GLU A 351 -14.99 11.84 -9.62
CA GLU A 351 -14.61 11.41 -8.27
C GLU A 351 -13.72 10.17 -8.34
N LEU A 352 -14.11 9.17 -9.12
CA LEU A 352 -13.31 7.97 -9.38
C LEU A 352 -11.92 8.35 -9.87
N MET A 353 -11.85 9.22 -10.88
CA MET A 353 -10.57 9.69 -11.43
C MET A 353 -9.72 10.43 -10.41
N ARG A 354 -10.33 11.19 -9.51
CA ARG A 354 -9.62 11.86 -8.42
C ARG A 354 -9.03 10.86 -7.44
N GLN A 355 -9.75 9.80 -7.11
CA GLN A 355 -9.27 8.75 -6.20
C GLN A 355 -8.11 7.95 -6.78
N LEU A 356 -8.19 7.55 -8.05
CA LEU A 356 -7.11 6.82 -8.74
C LEU A 356 -5.82 7.65 -8.81
N LYS A 357 -5.92 8.95 -9.14
CA LYS A 357 -4.77 9.86 -9.24
C LYS A 357 -4.07 10.15 -7.90
N ARG A 358 -4.69 9.83 -6.76
CA ARG A 358 -4.03 9.96 -5.44
C ARG A 358 -2.91 8.94 -5.25
N TYR A 359 -2.91 7.84 -5.99
CA TYR A 359 -1.85 6.84 -5.92
C TYR A 359 -0.60 7.33 -6.67
N PRO A 360 0.57 7.52 -6.01
CA PRO A 360 1.77 8.02 -6.68
C PRO A 360 2.28 7.13 -7.82
N GLY A 361 2.03 5.82 -7.74
CA GLY A 361 2.45 4.83 -8.73
C GLY A 361 1.51 4.68 -9.93
N TRP A 362 0.38 5.40 -9.98
CA TRP A 362 -0.68 5.15 -10.98
C TRP A 362 -0.14 5.17 -12.42
N ALA A 363 0.64 6.19 -12.80
CA ALA A 363 1.20 6.32 -14.15
C ALA A 363 2.14 5.17 -14.53
N ILE A 364 2.93 4.66 -13.56
CA ILE A 364 3.82 3.53 -13.76
C ILE A 364 3.00 2.25 -13.99
N HIS A 365 1.96 2.04 -13.19
CA HIS A 365 1.08 0.88 -13.32
C HIS A 365 0.30 0.89 -14.63
N LEU A 366 -0.25 2.03 -15.05
CA LEU A 366 -0.91 2.16 -16.35
C LEU A 366 0.06 1.91 -17.52
N ALA A 367 1.28 2.45 -17.45
CA ALA A 367 2.31 2.21 -18.46
C ALA A 367 2.72 0.74 -18.53
N ARG A 368 2.90 0.08 -17.38
CA ARG A 368 3.17 -1.36 -17.31
C ARG A 368 2.03 -2.17 -17.91
N ARG A 369 0.77 -1.86 -17.55
CA ARG A 369 -0.39 -2.59 -18.09
C ARG A 369 -0.54 -2.41 -19.60
N SER A 370 -0.26 -1.21 -20.11
CA SER A 370 -0.19 -0.96 -21.56
C SER A 370 0.87 -1.84 -22.24
N ALA A 371 2.06 -1.98 -21.63
CA ALA A 371 3.12 -2.83 -22.19
C ALA A 371 2.74 -4.31 -22.15
N GLU A 372 2.11 -4.79 -21.07
CA GLU A 372 1.62 -6.18 -20.95
C GLU A 372 0.55 -6.50 -22.01
N LEU A 373 -0.39 -5.58 -22.25
CA LEU A 373 -1.42 -5.74 -23.28
C LEU A 373 -0.83 -5.79 -24.70
N GLN A 374 0.17 -4.94 -24.98
CA GLN A 374 0.89 -5.00 -26.26
C GLN A 374 1.68 -6.29 -26.40
N GLN A 375 2.33 -6.76 -25.32
CA GLN A 375 3.03 -8.04 -25.31
C GLN A 375 2.06 -9.21 -25.56
N GLN A 376 0.85 -9.18 -25.00
CA GLN A 376 -0.18 -10.19 -25.25
C GLN A 376 -0.50 -10.30 -26.75
N LEU A 377 -0.64 -9.17 -27.44
CA LEU A 377 -0.87 -9.15 -28.89
C LEU A 377 0.33 -9.70 -29.67
N GLU A 378 1.54 -9.28 -29.32
CA GLU A 378 2.78 -9.77 -29.97
C GLU A 378 3.00 -11.28 -29.76
N GLU A 379 2.69 -11.81 -28.58
CA GLU A 379 2.71 -13.25 -28.31
C GLU A 379 1.66 -14.01 -29.12
N CYS A 380 0.47 -13.42 -29.30
CA CYS A 380 -0.57 -13.99 -30.16
C CYS A 380 -0.12 -14.06 -31.62
N ILE A 381 0.45 -12.97 -32.16
CA ILE A 381 1.01 -12.93 -33.52
C ILE A 381 2.15 -13.95 -33.65
N GLY A 382 3.05 -14.02 -32.67
CA GLY A 382 4.15 -14.97 -32.66
C GLY A 382 3.67 -16.43 -32.74
N LYS A 383 2.75 -16.83 -31.86
CA LYS A 383 2.19 -18.19 -31.84
C LYS A 383 1.43 -18.54 -33.13
N ALA A 384 0.63 -17.61 -33.64
CA ALA A 384 -0.12 -17.78 -34.89
C ALA A 384 0.79 -17.93 -36.12
N THR A 385 2.01 -17.40 -36.07
CA THR A 385 2.99 -17.44 -37.17
C THR A 385 4.09 -18.49 -36.98
N GLU A 386 4.02 -19.34 -35.95
CA GLU A 386 4.99 -20.42 -35.72
C GLU A 386 4.90 -21.54 -36.78
N GLN A 387 3.71 -21.80 -37.31
CA GLN A 387 3.49 -22.79 -38.37
C GLN A 387 3.87 -22.22 -39.74
N SER A 388 4.21 -23.10 -40.71
CA SER A 388 4.78 -22.72 -42.00
C SER A 388 3.90 -21.79 -42.86
N SER A 389 2.59 -21.74 -42.63
CA SER A 389 1.65 -20.85 -43.32
C SER A 389 0.61 -20.30 -42.34
N LEU A 390 0.38 -18.98 -42.36
CA LEU A 390 -0.70 -18.36 -41.59
C LEU A 390 -2.05 -18.86 -42.11
N THR A 391 -2.92 -19.33 -41.22
CA THR A 391 -4.27 -19.78 -41.57
C THR A 391 -5.30 -18.69 -41.27
N ILE A 392 -6.48 -18.78 -41.89
CA ILE A 392 -7.60 -17.86 -41.64
C ILE A 392 -8.01 -17.89 -40.16
N GLU A 393 -8.08 -19.07 -39.55
CA GLU A 393 -8.43 -19.23 -38.13
C GLU A 393 -7.41 -18.54 -37.21
N SER A 394 -6.11 -18.67 -37.52
CA SER A 394 -5.05 -18.01 -36.75
C SER A 394 -5.07 -16.49 -36.92
N TYR A 395 -5.43 -15.98 -38.10
CA TYR A 395 -5.60 -14.55 -38.32
C TYR A 395 -6.82 -13.98 -37.58
N GLN A 396 -7.96 -14.68 -37.59
CA GLN A 396 -9.14 -14.28 -36.83
C GLN A 396 -8.84 -14.18 -35.33
N LEU A 397 -8.06 -15.11 -34.78
CA LEU A 397 -7.61 -15.03 -33.38
C LEU A 397 -6.74 -13.79 -33.10
N ILE A 398 -5.85 -13.43 -34.03
CA ILE A 398 -5.06 -12.19 -33.91
C ILE A 398 -5.97 -10.97 -33.94
N GLU A 399 -6.94 -10.93 -34.85
CA GLU A 399 -7.88 -9.81 -35.01
C GLU A 399 -8.76 -9.63 -33.77
N ASP A 400 -9.30 -10.71 -33.21
CA ASP A 400 -10.07 -10.71 -31.96
C ASP A 400 -9.22 -10.19 -30.79
N THR A 401 -7.99 -10.68 -30.67
CA THR A 401 -7.05 -10.25 -29.62
C THR A 401 -6.69 -8.77 -29.78
N TRP A 402 -6.43 -8.32 -31.01
CA TRP A 402 -6.13 -6.92 -31.32
C TRP A 402 -7.31 -6.01 -30.98
N PHE A 403 -8.54 -6.41 -31.28
CA PHE A 403 -9.74 -5.64 -30.93
C PHE A 403 -9.89 -5.52 -29.41
N GLU A 404 -9.72 -6.62 -28.67
CA GLU A 404 -9.79 -6.62 -27.21
C GLU A 404 -8.71 -5.72 -26.58
N VAL A 405 -7.46 -5.89 -27.01
CA VAL A 405 -6.30 -5.11 -26.54
C VAL A 405 -6.49 -3.62 -26.86
N SER A 406 -6.95 -3.30 -28.08
CA SER A 406 -7.18 -1.91 -28.49
C SER A 406 -8.25 -1.23 -27.64
N ARG A 407 -9.35 -1.93 -27.31
CA ARG A 407 -10.39 -1.42 -26.42
C ARG A 407 -9.85 -1.12 -25.02
N LYS A 408 -9.04 -2.04 -24.46
CA LYS A 408 -8.41 -1.87 -23.14
C LYS A 408 -7.42 -0.70 -23.13
N LEU A 409 -6.55 -0.61 -24.15
CA LEU A 409 -5.62 0.52 -24.31
C LEU A 409 -6.37 1.85 -24.45
N GLN A 410 -7.52 1.87 -25.13
CA GLN A 410 -8.35 3.06 -25.23
C GLN A 410 -8.88 3.49 -23.85
N THR A 411 -9.33 2.54 -23.01
CA THR A 411 -9.69 2.83 -21.61
C THR A 411 -8.51 3.43 -20.85
N LEU A 412 -7.30 2.89 -20.98
CA LEU A 412 -6.10 3.44 -20.34
C LEU A 412 -5.79 4.88 -20.80
N THR A 413 -5.96 5.18 -22.09
CA THR A 413 -5.81 6.52 -22.66
C THR A 413 -6.81 7.51 -22.08
N TYR A 414 -8.06 7.10 -21.88
CA TYR A 414 -9.06 7.94 -21.20
C TYR A 414 -8.66 8.24 -19.75
N LEU A 415 -8.17 7.23 -19.03
CA LEU A 415 -7.69 7.41 -17.65
C LEU A 415 -6.47 8.34 -17.57
N ASN A 416 -5.56 8.25 -18.54
CA ASN A 416 -4.35 9.07 -18.61
C ASN A 416 -4.14 9.67 -20.01
N SER A 417 -4.85 10.76 -20.29
CA SER A 417 -4.75 11.47 -21.57
C SER A 417 -3.37 12.06 -21.88
N GLN A 418 -2.48 12.17 -20.88
CA GLN A 418 -1.10 12.64 -21.08
C GLN A 418 -0.16 11.51 -21.50
N ALA A 419 -0.50 10.25 -21.20
CA ALA A 419 0.27 9.11 -21.66
C ALA A 419 -0.06 8.84 -23.13
N LYS A 420 0.99 8.80 -23.95
CA LYS A 420 0.88 8.30 -25.32
C LYS A 420 1.05 6.79 -25.26
N PHE A 421 -0.07 6.08 -25.28
CA PHE A 421 -0.06 4.64 -25.49
C PHE A 421 -0.05 4.37 -27.01
N ASP A 422 0.83 3.47 -27.45
CA ASP A 422 0.92 3.13 -28.87
C ASP A 422 -0.26 2.24 -29.26
N PHE A 423 -1.04 2.69 -30.23
CA PHE A 423 -2.13 1.95 -30.83
C PHE A 423 -1.67 1.31 -32.13
N TYR A 424 -1.99 0.04 -32.32
CA TYR A 424 -1.84 -0.57 -33.63
C TYR A 424 -3.08 -0.19 -34.42
N ASP A 425 -2.93 0.69 -35.40
CA ASP A 425 -3.94 0.78 -36.44
C ASP A 425 -3.91 -0.51 -37.28
N LYS A 426 -4.95 -0.72 -38.11
CA LYS A 426 -5.05 -1.95 -38.92
C LYS A 426 -3.81 -2.18 -39.80
N TYR A 427 -3.19 -1.11 -40.29
CA TYR A 427 -2.01 -1.20 -41.16
C TYR A 427 -0.75 -1.61 -40.38
N THR A 428 -0.59 -1.09 -39.15
CA THR A 428 0.47 -1.49 -38.23
C THR A 428 0.32 -2.95 -37.84
N LEU A 429 -0.91 -3.43 -37.60
CA LEU A 429 -1.19 -4.84 -37.36
C LEU A 429 -0.75 -5.70 -38.57
N TYR A 430 -1.15 -5.33 -39.79
CA TYR A 430 -0.74 -6.06 -40.99
C TYR A 430 0.77 -6.08 -41.20
N ILE A 431 1.46 -4.97 -40.95
CA ILE A 431 2.93 -4.91 -40.97
C ILE A 431 3.53 -5.91 -39.98
N ARG A 432 3.03 -5.93 -38.73
CA ARG A 432 3.54 -6.82 -37.68
C ARG A 432 3.36 -8.28 -38.03
N ILE A 433 2.18 -8.66 -38.52
CA ILE A 433 1.91 -10.03 -38.96
C ILE A 433 2.82 -10.39 -40.15
N ALA A 434 2.94 -9.51 -41.15
CA ALA A 434 3.80 -9.75 -42.31
C ALA A 434 5.29 -9.91 -41.91
N GLN A 435 5.80 -9.05 -41.02
CA GLN A 435 7.15 -9.16 -40.47
C GLN A 435 7.35 -10.47 -39.71
N ALA A 436 6.36 -10.91 -38.92
CA ALA A 436 6.42 -12.17 -38.19
C ALA A 436 6.43 -13.38 -39.14
N CYS A 437 5.58 -13.40 -40.16
CA CYS A 437 5.59 -14.42 -41.22
C CYS A 437 6.93 -14.45 -41.96
N PHE A 438 7.43 -13.29 -42.40
CA PHE A 438 8.71 -13.17 -43.10
C PHE A 438 9.89 -13.62 -42.23
N LYS A 439 9.90 -13.30 -40.94
CA LYS A 439 10.95 -13.75 -40.01
C LYS A 439 11.08 -15.28 -39.94
N LYS A 440 10.00 -16.01 -40.23
CA LYS A 440 9.97 -17.49 -40.24
C LYS A 440 10.22 -18.10 -41.61
N GLN A 441 9.64 -17.52 -42.65
CA GLN A 441 9.68 -18.06 -44.02
C GLN A 441 10.86 -17.52 -44.83
N GLY A 442 11.44 -16.38 -44.44
CA GLY A 442 12.45 -15.67 -45.20
C GLY A 442 11.95 -15.31 -46.60
N SER A 443 12.78 -15.55 -47.62
CA SER A 443 12.43 -15.31 -49.03
C SER A 443 11.30 -16.20 -49.56
N ALA A 444 10.87 -17.23 -48.82
CA ALA A 444 9.71 -18.05 -49.18
C ALA A 444 8.37 -17.40 -48.78
N PHE A 445 8.38 -16.20 -48.18
CA PHE A 445 7.16 -15.47 -47.83
C PHE A 445 6.37 -15.09 -49.08
N ASP A 446 5.21 -15.73 -49.27
CA ASP A 446 4.31 -15.46 -50.38
C ASP A 446 3.36 -14.31 -50.04
N ILE A 447 3.69 -13.14 -50.58
CA ILE A 447 2.89 -11.93 -50.42
C ILE A 447 1.50 -12.04 -51.03
N ASN A 448 1.30 -12.83 -52.09
CA ASN A 448 -0.02 -12.98 -52.70
C ASN A 448 -0.95 -13.75 -51.78
N ALA A 449 -0.47 -14.89 -51.27
CA ALA A 449 -1.22 -15.70 -50.31
C ALA A 449 -1.54 -14.89 -49.04
N PHE A 450 -0.60 -14.06 -48.57
CA PHE A 450 -0.85 -13.17 -47.43
C PHE A 450 -1.96 -12.14 -47.71
N ILE A 451 -1.93 -11.48 -48.87
CA ILE A 451 -2.94 -10.49 -49.25
C ILE A 451 -4.32 -11.13 -49.47
N GLU A 452 -4.37 -12.31 -50.06
CA GLU A 452 -5.60 -13.09 -50.22
C GLU A 452 -6.21 -13.47 -48.87
N LEU A 453 -5.37 -13.86 -47.91
CA LEU A 453 -5.81 -14.17 -46.54
C LEU A 453 -6.42 -12.95 -45.85
N LEU A 454 -5.87 -11.74 -46.07
CA LEU A 454 -6.46 -10.49 -45.59
C LEU A 454 -7.74 -10.09 -46.34
N SER A 455 -8.19 -10.87 -47.33
CA SER A 455 -9.38 -10.62 -48.15
C SER A 455 -9.36 -9.25 -48.86
N LEU A 456 -8.17 -8.73 -49.18
CA LEU A 456 -8.00 -7.43 -49.83
C LEU A 456 -8.21 -7.55 -51.34
N GLN A 457 -9.19 -6.80 -51.87
CA GLN A 457 -9.48 -6.81 -53.30
C GLN A 457 -8.55 -5.88 -54.08
N SER A 458 -7.95 -6.40 -55.15
CA SER A 458 -7.21 -5.58 -56.11
C SER A 458 -8.17 -4.60 -56.81
N PRO A 459 -7.75 -3.35 -57.09
CA PRO A 459 -8.57 -2.41 -57.86
C PRO A 459 -8.98 -3.01 -59.20
N THR A 460 -10.17 -2.69 -59.72
CA THR A 460 -10.59 -3.17 -61.05
C THR A 460 -10.25 -2.18 -62.16
N GLN A 461 -10.01 -0.92 -61.80
CA GLN A 461 -9.66 0.17 -62.70
C GLN A 461 -8.66 1.12 -62.03
N PRO A 462 -7.82 1.83 -62.80
CA PRO A 462 -6.92 2.83 -62.25
C PRO A 462 -7.73 3.96 -61.60
N SER A 463 -7.33 4.32 -60.38
CA SER A 463 -7.92 5.42 -59.62
C SER A 463 -6.83 6.34 -59.08
N GLU A 464 -7.14 7.63 -58.96
CA GLU A 464 -6.28 8.55 -58.24
C GLU A 464 -6.31 8.33 -56.73
N ASP A 465 -7.36 7.69 -56.20
CA ASP A 465 -7.47 7.38 -54.78
C ASP A 465 -6.57 6.20 -54.37
N ILE A 466 -6.04 6.26 -53.15
CA ILE A 466 -5.22 5.17 -52.59
C ILE A 466 -6.16 4.07 -52.11
N SER A 467 -6.20 2.95 -52.81
CA SER A 467 -6.95 1.78 -52.38
C SER A 467 -6.34 1.13 -51.13
N GLU A 468 -7.14 0.36 -50.38
CA GLU A 468 -6.60 -0.38 -49.22
C GLU A 468 -5.53 -1.38 -49.64
N TYR A 469 -5.74 -2.06 -50.77
CA TYR A 469 -4.79 -2.98 -51.38
C TYR A 469 -3.44 -2.29 -51.68
N GLU A 470 -3.49 -1.14 -52.36
CA GLU A 470 -2.30 -0.32 -52.67
C GLU A 470 -1.58 0.11 -51.39
N ARG A 471 -2.33 0.56 -50.38
CA ARG A 471 -1.75 0.98 -49.09
C ARG A 471 -1.06 -0.17 -48.38
N VAL A 472 -1.69 -1.34 -48.25
CA VAL A 472 -1.09 -2.50 -47.58
C VAL A 472 0.18 -2.97 -48.29
N LEU A 473 0.17 -3.01 -49.63
CA LEU A 473 1.38 -3.31 -50.41
C LEU A 473 2.52 -2.35 -50.05
N LEU A 474 2.26 -1.05 -50.00
CA LEU A 474 3.30 -0.09 -49.66
C LEU A 474 3.76 -0.19 -48.20
N GLU A 475 2.85 -0.44 -47.26
CA GLU A 475 3.20 -0.65 -45.86
C GLU A 475 4.15 -1.86 -45.72
N ILE A 476 3.84 -2.99 -46.39
CA ILE A 476 4.71 -4.18 -46.44
C ILE A 476 6.05 -3.87 -47.12
N LEU A 477 6.03 -3.16 -48.25
CA LEU A 477 7.24 -2.73 -48.99
C LEU A 477 8.20 -1.97 -48.08
N THR A 478 7.66 -1.09 -47.22
CA THR A 478 8.48 -0.31 -46.29
C THR A 478 8.95 -1.12 -45.08
N ALA A 479 8.23 -2.17 -44.70
CA ALA A 479 8.48 -2.94 -43.50
C ALA A 479 9.38 -4.18 -43.66
N ILE A 480 9.44 -4.76 -44.87
CA ILE A 480 10.25 -5.94 -45.19
C ILE A 480 11.42 -5.53 -46.09
N ASP A 481 12.65 -5.75 -45.62
CA ASP A 481 13.86 -5.48 -46.39
C ASP A 481 14.37 -6.75 -47.09
N ASP A 482 13.72 -7.12 -48.19
CA ASP A 482 14.08 -8.25 -49.05
C ASP A 482 13.97 -7.84 -50.53
N GLU A 483 14.97 -8.19 -51.34
CA GLU A 483 15.02 -7.75 -52.75
C GLU A 483 13.90 -8.34 -53.61
N LEU A 484 13.57 -9.63 -53.45
CA LEU A 484 12.56 -10.30 -54.27
C LEU A 484 11.16 -9.79 -53.95
N ILE A 485 10.84 -9.68 -52.66
CA ILE A 485 9.54 -9.16 -52.20
C ILE A 485 9.38 -7.70 -52.63
N ARG A 486 10.44 -6.89 -52.45
CA ARG A 486 10.46 -5.47 -52.85
C ARG A 486 10.16 -5.30 -54.34
N ASN A 487 10.85 -6.06 -55.20
CA ASN A 487 10.62 -6.00 -56.66
C ASN A 487 9.20 -6.47 -57.02
N THR A 488 8.72 -7.56 -56.39
CA THR A 488 7.35 -8.06 -56.60
C THR A 488 6.28 -7.02 -56.25
N ILE A 489 6.46 -6.28 -55.15
CA ILE A 489 5.53 -5.23 -54.75
C ILE A 489 5.61 -4.03 -55.69
N ILE A 490 6.82 -3.59 -56.06
CA ILE A 490 7.00 -2.46 -56.99
C ILE A 490 6.33 -2.79 -58.33
N ASP A 491 6.53 -4.00 -58.85
CA ASP A 491 5.88 -4.46 -60.08
C ASP A 491 4.35 -4.41 -59.96
N LYS A 492 3.78 -4.84 -58.82
CA LYS A 492 2.33 -4.75 -58.56
C LYS A 492 1.81 -3.31 -58.49
N LEU A 493 2.56 -2.40 -57.86
CA LEU A 493 2.19 -0.99 -57.76
C LEU A 493 2.24 -0.30 -59.13
N GLU A 494 3.24 -0.60 -59.96
CA GLU A 494 3.47 0.06 -61.24
C GLU A 494 2.70 -0.59 -62.42
N ALA A 495 2.28 -1.85 -62.30
CA ALA A 495 1.46 -2.54 -63.31
C ALA A 495 -0.03 -2.18 -63.25
N ALA A 496 -0.76 -2.51 -64.32
CA ALA A 496 -2.23 -2.44 -64.31
C ALA A 496 -2.80 -3.45 -63.29
N PRO A 497 -3.85 -3.08 -62.53
CA PRO A 497 -4.69 -1.89 -62.67
C PRO A 497 -4.27 -0.68 -61.80
N ILE A 498 -3.22 -0.78 -60.98
CA ILE A 498 -2.81 0.29 -60.05
C ILE A 498 -2.09 1.44 -60.77
N GLN A 499 -1.11 1.12 -61.63
CA GLN A 499 -0.34 2.08 -62.45
C GLN A 499 0.27 3.25 -61.67
N ARG A 500 0.70 3.01 -60.43
CA ARG A 500 1.21 4.05 -59.52
C ARG A 500 2.72 4.21 -59.71
N HIS A 501 3.16 5.07 -60.61
CA HIS A 501 4.59 5.34 -60.83
C HIS A 501 5.21 6.35 -59.85
N ASN A 502 4.38 7.17 -59.18
CA ASN A 502 4.82 8.22 -58.25
C ASN A 502 4.80 7.78 -56.77
N TRP A 503 4.73 6.48 -56.48
CA TRP A 503 4.63 5.93 -55.12
C TRP A 503 5.76 6.39 -54.17
N ARG A 504 6.94 6.72 -54.72
CA ARG A 504 8.13 7.18 -53.97
C ARG A 504 7.93 8.54 -53.29
N VAL A 505 7.22 9.46 -53.94
CA VAL A 505 7.01 10.85 -53.48
C VAL A 505 5.62 11.07 -52.89
N ARG A 506 4.66 10.18 -53.20
CA ARG A 506 3.30 10.23 -52.67
C ARG A 506 3.26 9.90 -51.18
N GLU A 507 2.33 10.52 -50.46
CA GLU A 507 2.09 10.24 -49.04
C GLU A 507 1.03 9.15 -48.86
N TYR A 508 1.31 8.21 -47.96
CA TYR A 508 0.40 7.14 -47.56
C TYR A 508 0.19 7.23 -46.06
N GLY A 509 -1.03 7.58 -45.63
CA GLY A 509 -1.30 7.90 -44.24
C GLY A 509 -0.54 9.14 -43.74
N GLY A 510 -0.25 10.11 -44.61
CA GLY A 510 0.43 11.37 -44.29
C GLY A 510 1.97 11.28 -44.21
N GLU A 511 2.57 10.16 -44.64
CA GLU A 511 4.02 10.01 -44.70
C GLU A 511 4.47 9.39 -46.03
N THR A 512 5.65 9.80 -46.52
CA THR A 512 6.25 9.23 -47.74
C THR A 512 6.87 7.86 -47.46
N ALA A 513 7.03 7.05 -48.51
CA ALA A 513 7.72 5.75 -48.43
C ALA A 513 9.13 5.87 -47.83
N PHE A 514 9.84 6.97 -48.09
CA PHE A 514 11.15 7.26 -47.51
C PHE A 514 11.11 7.36 -45.98
N LEU A 515 10.16 8.10 -45.40
CA LEU A 515 10.03 8.24 -43.95
C LEU A 515 9.62 6.94 -43.27
N LYS A 516 8.70 6.20 -43.92
CA LYS A 516 8.27 4.87 -43.45
C LYS A 516 9.43 3.87 -43.46
N ALA A 517 10.21 3.82 -44.55
CA ALA A 517 11.38 2.96 -44.67
C ALA A 517 12.44 3.28 -43.59
N ALA A 518 12.69 4.57 -43.30
CA ALA A 518 13.58 4.97 -42.21
C ALA A 518 13.08 4.53 -40.84
N ARG A 519 11.77 4.66 -40.58
CA ARG A 519 11.12 4.20 -39.34
C ARG A 519 11.21 2.69 -39.15
N GLN A 520 11.11 1.93 -40.24
CA GLN A 520 11.15 0.46 -40.22
C GLN A 520 12.57 -0.11 -40.36
N GLY A 521 13.57 0.74 -40.61
CA GLY A 521 14.96 0.30 -40.77
C GLY A 521 15.26 -0.39 -42.10
N ASN A 522 14.43 -0.19 -43.13
CA ASN A 522 14.57 -0.84 -44.43
C ASN A 522 15.65 -0.14 -45.28
N LEU A 523 16.89 -0.57 -45.08
CA LEU A 523 18.06 0.03 -45.72
C LEU A 523 18.06 -0.21 -47.23
N GLY A 524 17.69 -1.41 -47.69
CA GLY A 524 17.64 -1.73 -49.11
C GLY A 524 16.64 -0.87 -49.89
N LEU A 525 15.49 -0.53 -49.28
CA LEU A 525 14.51 0.35 -49.93
C LEU A 525 15.03 1.79 -49.97
N LEU A 526 15.65 2.25 -48.88
CA LEU A 526 16.27 3.57 -48.84
C LEU A 526 17.36 3.70 -49.91
N THR A 527 18.21 2.69 -50.10
CA THR A 527 19.23 2.71 -51.16
C THR A 527 18.64 2.75 -52.57
N ASN A 528 17.46 2.13 -52.78
CA ASN A 528 16.76 2.15 -54.06
C ASN A 528 16.04 3.48 -54.35
N ILE A 529 15.68 4.23 -53.31
CA ILE A 529 15.15 5.60 -53.44
C ILE A 529 16.36 6.53 -53.66
N ALA A 530 16.91 6.53 -54.88
CA ALA A 530 18.17 7.18 -55.28
C ALA A 530 18.25 8.71 -55.05
N GLU A 531 17.15 9.35 -54.66
CA GLU A 531 17.00 10.80 -54.47
C GLU A 531 17.16 11.25 -53.00
N ILE A 532 17.88 10.51 -52.15
CA ILE A 532 18.07 10.87 -50.73
C ILE A 532 18.65 12.29 -50.57
N LYS A 533 19.60 12.67 -51.44
CA LYS A 533 20.23 14.00 -51.42
C LYS A 533 19.29 15.13 -51.90
N GLN A 534 18.16 14.78 -52.53
CA GLN A 534 17.17 15.75 -53.02
C GLN A 534 16.04 15.97 -52.01
N GLN A 535 16.00 15.21 -50.91
CA GLN A 535 15.02 15.38 -49.85
C GLN A 535 15.22 16.72 -49.13
N SER A 536 14.09 17.33 -48.73
CA SER A 536 14.15 18.57 -47.96
C SER A 536 14.86 18.36 -46.62
N LYS A 537 15.48 19.41 -46.11
CA LYS A 537 16.12 19.40 -44.79
C LYS A 537 15.18 18.90 -43.69
N SER A 538 13.91 19.28 -43.73
CA SER A 538 12.89 18.83 -42.77
C SER A 538 12.70 17.31 -42.79
N VAL A 539 12.51 16.75 -43.99
CA VAL A 539 12.32 15.30 -44.21
C VAL A 539 13.54 14.51 -43.78
N MET A 540 14.75 14.98 -44.11
CA MET A 540 16.00 14.34 -43.68
C MET A 540 16.13 14.28 -42.16
N ASN A 541 15.86 15.40 -41.46
CA ASN A 541 15.91 15.41 -40.00
C ASN A 541 14.86 14.48 -39.38
N LYS A 542 13.64 14.40 -39.95
CA LYS A 542 12.60 13.48 -39.48
C LYS A 542 12.99 12.03 -39.70
N ALA A 543 13.54 11.68 -40.87
CA ALA A 543 14.02 10.32 -41.17
C ALA A 543 15.10 9.86 -40.20
N LEU A 544 16.09 10.72 -39.92
CA LEU A 544 17.19 10.41 -39.01
C LEU A 544 16.68 10.17 -37.56
N LEU A 545 15.71 10.95 -37.10
CA LEU A 545 15.08 10.76 -35.78
C LEU A 545 14.29 9.46 -35.73
N LEU A 546 13.44 9.18 -36.73
CA LEU A 546 12.65 7.95 -36.77
C LEU A 546 13.52 6.69 -36.78
N ALA A 547 14.62 6.70 -37.55
CA ALA A 547 15.56 5.59 -37.58
C ALA A 547 16.26 5.39 -36.22
N ALA A 548 16.65 6.48 -35.55
CA ALA A 548 17.31 6.42 -34.25
C ALA A 548 16.35 5.98 -33.12
N GLU A 549 15.10 6.47 -33.14
CA GLU A 549 14.03 6.07 -32.22
C GLU A 549 13.70 4.57 -32.35
N GLY A 550 13.68 4.04 -33.58
CA GLY A 550 13.54 2.61 -33.85
C GLY A 550 14.79 1.76 -33.60
N GLY A 551 15.94 2.38 -33.27
CA GLY A 551 17.21 1.67 -33.08
C GLY A 551 17.83 1.12 -34.37
N HIS A 552 17.45 1.64 -35.54
CA HIS A 552 17.93 1.21 -36.85
C HIS A 552 19.25 1.88 -37.24
N TRP A 553 20.31 1.56 -36.50
CA TRP A 553 21.63 2.18 -36.65
C TRP A 553 22.32 2.00 -38.01
N PRO A 554 22.13 0.89 -38.76
CA PRO A 554 22.60 0.81 -40.15
C PRO A 554 22.02 1.90 -41.04
N VAL A 555 20.73 2.22 -40.87
CA VAL A 555 20.07 3.31 -41.60
C VAL A 555 20.60 4.67 -41.14
N VAL A 556 20.78 4.88 -39.83
CA VAL A 556 21.40 6.12 -39.30
C VAL A 556 22.78 6.34 -39.91
N ASN A 557 23.63 5.31 -39.91
CA ASN A 557 24.98 5.37 -40.47
C ASN A 557 24.95 5.68 -41.97
N TYR A 558 24.07 5.02 -42.72
CA TYR A 558 23.88 5.26 -44.14
C TYR A 558 23.38 6.69 -44.44
N LEU A 559 22.38 7.17 -43.69
CA LEU A 559 21.84 8.52 -43.83
C LEU A 559 22.83 9.61 -43.41
N CYS A 560 23.85 9.29 -42.62
CA CYS A 560 24.90 10.24 -42.23
C CYS A 560 26.15 10.16 -43.11
N ALA A 561 26.36 9.07 -43.84
CA ALA A 561 27.47 8.93 -44.79
C ALA A 561 27.37 10.02 -45.87
N ASP A 562 28.35 10.93 -45.90
CA ASP A 562 28.47 12.07 -46.82
C ASP A 562 27.37 13.15 -46.76
N THR A 563 26.36 12.98 -45.92
CA THR A 563 25.17 13.87 -45.82
C THR A 563 25.01 14.51 -44.45
N ILE A 564 25.94 14.30 -43.52
CA ILE A 564 25.86 14.82 -42.14
C ILE A 564 25.61 16.35 -42.08
N LYS A 565 26.15 17.10 -43.04
CA LYS A 565 25.99 18.56 -43.17
C LYS A 565 24.56 19.00 -43.49
N LEU A 566 23.70 18.08 -43.95
CA LEU A 566 22.29 18.35 -44.24
C LEU A 566 21.43 18.41 -42.97
N PHE A 567 21.87 17.81 -41.86
CA PHE A 567 21.08 17.76 -40.63
C PHE A 567 21.21 19.03 -39.79
N THR A 568 20.20 19.28 -38.97
CA THR A 568 20.28 20.36 -37.97
C THR A 568 21.15 19.92 -36.80
N ARG A 569 21.84 20.88 -36.19
CA ARG A 569 22.61 20.64 -34.97
C ARG A 569 21.75 20.00 -33.86
N ARG A 570 20.49 20.41 -33.74
CA ARG A 570 19.55 19.87 -32.75
C ARG A 570 19.35 18.37 -32.95
N THR A 571 19.04 17.94 -34.18
CA THR A 571 18.82 16.53 -34.49
C THR A 571 20.07 15.69 -34.26
N ILE A 572 21.24 16.17 -34.72
CA ILE A 572 22.52 15.47 -34.48
C ILE A 572 22.74 15.27 -32.98
N CYS A 573 22.52 16.30 -32.15
CA CYS A 573 22.70 16.19 -30.71
C CYS A 573 21.74 15.19 -30.05
N THR A 574 20.48 15.14 -30.50
CA THR A 574 19.49 14.17 -29.99
C THR A 574 19.91 12.75 -30.33
N VAL A 575 20.24 12.49 -31.59
CA VAL A 575 20.59 11.14 -32.07
C VAL A 575 21.92 10.67 -31.48
N LEU A 576 22.89 11.56 -31.28
CA LEU A 576 24.15 11.24 -30.60
C LEU A 576 23.93 10.74 -29.16
N ILE A 577 23.04 11.37 -28.40
CA ILE A 577 22.73 10.94 -27.03
C ILE A 577 22.11 9.54 -27.05
N GLN A 578 21.12 9.31 -27.93
CA GLN A 578 20.48 8.00 -28.11
C GLN A 578 21.49 6.92 -28.53
N ALA A 579 22.39 7.23 -29.48
CA ALA A 579 23.44 6.33 -29.93
C ALA A 579 24.37 5.93 -28.76
N ALA A 580 24.72 6.90 -27.92
CA ALA A 580 25.58 6.65 -26.77
C ALA A 580 24.89 5.79 -25.70
N GLU A 581 23.61 6.04 -25.41
CA GLU A 581 22.79 5.23 -24.49
C GLU A 581 22.62 3.79 -24.99
N GLN A 582 22.41 3.61 -26.29
CA GLN A 582 22.23 2.29 -26.91
C GLN A 582 23.56 1.58 -27.23
N GLY A 583 24.72 2.24 -27.04
CA GLY A 583 26.04 1.63 -27.20
C GLY A 583 26.56 1.56 -28.63
N GLN A 584 26.07 2.43 -29.51
CA GLN A 584 26.27 2.36 -30.96
C GLN A 584 27.50 3.15 -31.36
N LEU A 585 28.67 2.51 -31.20
CA LEU A 585 29.97 3.14 -31.38
C LEU A 585 30.15 3.76 -32.76
N THR A 586 29.73 3.07 -33.83
CA THR A 586 29.87 3.55 -35.21
C THR A 586 29.09 4.84 -35.44
N ALA A 587 27.84 4.91 -34.98
CA ALA A 587 27.03 6.13 -35.06
C ALA A 587 27.65 7.28 -34.24
N VAL A 588 28.11 6.99 -33.02
CA VAL A 588 28.81 7.99 -32.19
C VAL A 588 30.07 8.52 -32.88
N GLN A 589 30.85 7.64 -33.53
CA GLN A 589 32.04 8.02 -34.30
C GLN A 589 31.71 8.92 -35.48
N VAL A 590 30.63 8.62 -36.22
CA VAL A 590 30.18 9.46 -37.35
C VAL A 590 29.87 10.89 -36.90
N PHE A 591 29.23 11.06 -35.73
CA PHE A 591 28.88 12.39 -35.19
C PHE A 591 30.05 13.12 -34.52
N CYS A 592 31.08 12.39 -34.07
CA CYS A 592 32.22 12.93 -33.32
C CYS A 592 33.55 12.85 -34.09
N ASN A 593 33.51 12.61 -35.40
CA ASN A 593 34.70 12.56 -36.26
C ASN A 593 35.40 13.94 -36.35
N ASP A 594 36.72 13.94 -36.47
CA ASP A 594 37.57 15.13 -36.60
C ASP A 594 37.24 15.98 -37.84
N ASP A 595 36.65 15.38 -38.89
CA ASP A 595 36.21 16.07 -40.12
C ASP A 595 34.93 16.90 -39.93
N ASN A 596 34.24 16.76 -38.79
CA ASN A 596 32.99 17.46 -38.49
C ASN A 596 33.14 18.39 -37.27
N PRO A 597 32.40 19.52 -37.21
CA PRO A 597 32.40 20.35 -36.01
C PRO A 597 31.91 19.56 -34.80
N LEU A 598 32.77 19.40 -33.79
CA LEU A 598 32.46 18.63 -32.60
C LEU A 598 31.17 19.14 -31.91
N PRO A 599 30.32 18.23 -31.40
CA PRO A 599 29.17 18.60 -30.59
C PRO A 599 29.57 19.47 -29.39
N PRO A 600 28.70 20.38 -28.94
CA PRO A 600 29.00 21.20 -27.76
C PRO A 600 29.26 20.32 -26.53
N LYS A 601 30.22 20.72 -25.69
CA LYS A 601 30.69 19.94 -24.54
C LYS A 601 29.57 19.38 -23.66
N LYS A 602 28.53 20.18 -23.36
CA LYS A 602 27.35 19.76 -22.59
C LYS A 602 26.61 18.57 -23.20
N ILE A 603 26.61 18.43 -24.53
CA ILE A 603 26.00 17.29 -25.22
C ILE A 603 26.89 16.05 -25.11
N LEU A 604 28.22 16.20 -25.24
CA LEU A 604 29.15 15.09 -25.00
C LEU A 604 29.08 14.60 -23.55
N GLU A 605 28.94 15.50 -22.58
CA GLU A 605 28.73 15.14 -21.17
C GLU A 605 27.43 14.33 -20.97
N LYS A 606 26.34 14.72 -21.65
CA LYS A 606 25.07 13.96 -21.63
C LYS A 606 25.20 12.60 -22.30
N ALA A 607 25.85 12.53 -23.47
CA ALA A 607 26.10 11.28 -24.17
C ALA A 607 26.96 10.33 -23.32
N LEU A 608 28.01 10.85 -22.68
CA LEU A 608 28.84 10.11 -21.72
C LEU A 608 28.01 9.59 -20.54
N GLN A 609 27.19 10.45 -19.93
CA GLN A 609 26.32 10.04 -18.83
C GLN A 609 25.34 8.94 -19.25
N GLY A 610 24.72 9.05 -20.43
CA GLY A 610 23.83 8.05 -21.01
C GLY A 610 24.52 6.72 -21.27
N ALA A 611 25.74 6.75 -21.81
CA ALA A 611 26.58 5.57 -22.02
C ALA A 611 26.97 4.90 -20.70
N ILE A 612 27.32 5.67 -19.66
CA ILE A 612 27.63 5.13 -18.33
C ILE A 612 26.38 4.48 -17.70
N THR A 613 25.23 5.15 -17.81
CA THR A 613 23.96 4.68 -17.24
C THR A 613 23.53 3.34 -17.83
N ASN A 614 23.87 3.09 -19.10
CA ASN A 614 23.54 1.86 -19.83
C ASN A 614 24.72 0.89 -19.99
N ASN A 615 25.79 1.06 -19.20
CA ASN A 615 27.00 0.24 -19.21
C ASN A 615 27.67 0.05 -20.60
N ARG A 616 27.73 1.12 -21.41
CA ARG A 616 28.28 1.09 -22.78
C ARG A 616 29.76 1.42 -22.82
N ILE A 617 30.61 0.50 -22.35
CA ILE A 617 32.06 0.72 -22.18
C ILE A 617 32.79 1.18 -23.44
N SER A 618 32.48 0.63 -24.61
CA SER A 618 33.13 1.00 -25.87
C SER A 618 32.88 2.47 -26.24
N VAL A 619 31.67 2.97 -26.00
CA VAL A 619 31.31 4.37 -26.22
C VAL A 619 31.98 5.27 -25.18
N VAL A 620 31.97 4.89 -23.90
CA VAL A 620 32.66 5.64 -22.83
C VAL A 620 34.15 5.77 -23.13
N ARG A 621 34.79 4.68 -23.56
CA ARG A 621 36.21 4.68 -23.96
C ARG A 621 36.48 5.69 -25.06
N TYR A 622 35.71 5.60 -26.15
CA TYR A 622 35.83 6.51 -27.28
C TYR A 622 35.62 7.98 -26.89
N LEU A 623 34.54 8.29 -26.17
CA LEU A 623 34.22 9.66 -25.74
C LEU A 623 35.30 10.27 -24.82
N CYS A 624 35.91 9.46 -23.94
CA CYS A 624 37.02 9.91 -23.09
C CYS A 624 38.34 10.11 -23.85
N GLN A 625 38.49 9.54 -25.04
CA GLN A 625 39.70 9.60 -25.87
C GLN A 625 39.60 10.63 -27.00
N LEU A 626 38.46 11.33 -27.15
CA LEU A 626 38.25 12.31 -28.23
C LEU A 626 39.29 13.44 -28.21
N THR A 627 39.97 13.60 -29.34
CA THR A 627 40.91 14.70 -29.63
C THR A 627 40.15 16.03 -29.77
N GLY A 628 40.69 17.12 -29.20
CA GLY A 628 40.10 18.46 -29.34
C GLY A 628 38.96 18.84 -28.37
N ASN A 629 38.45 17.91 -27.54
CA ASN A 629 37.44 18.24 -26.51
C ASN A 629 37.63 17.41 -25.23
N SER A 630 38.69 17.71 -24.47
CA SER A 630 38.99 17.02 -23.21
C SER A 630 37.87 17.22 -22.18
N LEU A 631 37.30 16.11 -21.72
CA LEU A 631 36.36 16.09 -20.60
C LEU A 631 37.06 16.58 -19.33
N SER A 632 36.43 17.48 -18.57
CA SER A 632 37.03 17.97 -17.34
C SER A 632 37.07 16.88 -16.27
N LYS A 633 38.02 16.98 -15.33
CA LYS A 633 38.12 16.09 -14.17
C LYS A 633 36.80 15.95 -13.41
N GLU A 634 36.03 17.04 -13.25
CA GLU A 634 34.73 16.99 -12.57
C GLU A 634 33.72 16.07 -13.28
N VAL A 635 33.69 16.08 -14.61
CA VAL A 635 32.81 15.22 -15.41
C VAL A 635 33.22 13.76 -15.27
N ILE A 636 34.52 13.48 -15.37
CA ILE A 636 35.06 12.13 -15.17
C ILE A 636 34.76 11.61 -13.78
N GLU A 637 34.97 12.41 -12.73
CA GLU A 637 34.65 12.01 -11.35
C GLU A 637 33.14 11.81 -11.13
N ARG A 638 32.29 12.61 -11.78
CA ARG A 638 30.83 12.43 -11.75
C ARG A 638 30.45 11.11 -12.43
N GLY A 639 31.04 10.82 -13.59
CA GLY A 639 30.87 9.56 -14.31
C GLY A 639 31.34 8.35 -13.50
N PHE A 640 32.50 8.46 -12.86
CA PHE A 640 33.05 7.45 -11.95
C PHE A 640 32.12 7.15 -10.78
N ARG A 641 31.59 8.18 -10.09
CA ARG A 641 30.59 8.00 -9.02
C ARG A 641 29.29 7.39 -9.53
N LEU A 642 28.87 7.73 -10.74
CA LEU A 642 27.66 7.14 -11.33
C LEU A 642 27.87 5.67 -11.67
N ALA A 643 29.01 5.31 -12.25
CA ALA A 643 29.39 3.92 -12.51
C ALA A 643 29.45 3.10 -11.21
N ALA A 644 29.97 3.69 -10.12
CA ALA A 644 29.96 3.12 -8.77
C ALA A 644 28.55 2.73 -8.33
N LYS A 645 27.64 3.72 -8.38
CA LYS A 645 26.29 3.62 -7.85
C LYS A 645 25.44 2.61 -8.63
N LEU A 646 25.73 2.45 -9.92
CA LEU A 646 25.08 1.49 -10.82
C LEU A 646 25.80 0.14 -10.87
N GLU A 647 26.86 -0.06 -10.07
CA GLU A 647 27.64 -1.30 -10.02
C GLU A 647 28.29 -1.69 -11.37
N HIS A 648 28.57 -0.70 -12.22
CA HIS A 648 29.26 -0.89 -13.50
C HIS A 648 30.79 -0.89 -13.28
N TRP A 649 31.30 -1.98 -12.71
CA TRP A 649 32.67 -2.07 -12.20
C TRP A 649 33.77 -1.90 -13.25
N ASP A 650 33.59 -2.43 -14.46
CA ASP A 650 34.56 -2.28 -15.54
C ASP A 650 34.68 -0.82 -16.03
N LEU A 651 33.59 -0.06 -15.94
CA LEU A 651 33.61 1.39 -16.20
C LEU A 651 34.36 2.13 -15.10
N ALA A 652 34.11 1.79 -13.83
CA ALA A 652 34.80 2.39 -12.70
C ALA A 652 36.31 2.15 -12.77
N GLU A 653 36.73 0.92 -13.10
CA GLU A 653 38.13 0.58 -13.36
C GLU A 653 38.69 1.38 -14.54
N TYR A 654 37.96 1.45 -15.66
CA TYR A 654 38.41 2.23 -16.81
C TYR A 654 38.70 3.69 -16.44
N PHE A 655 37.82 4.34 -15.65
CA PHE A 655 38.05 5.71 -15.19
C PHE A 655 39.33 5.82 -14.33
N CYS A 656 39.61 4.85 -13.47
CA CYS A 656 40.85 4.80 -12.69
C CYS A 656 42.10 4.66 -13.56
N SER A 657 41.99 3.98 -14.70
CA SER A 657 43.10 3.76 -15.64
C SER A 657 43.40 4.95 -16.58
N LEU A 658 42.60 6.02 -16.54
CA LEU A 658 42.80 7.17 -17.44
C LEU A 658 44.13 7.88 -17.16
N SER A 659 44.90 8.14 -18.21
CA SER A 659 46.19 8.85 -18.10
C SER A 659 46.02 10.34 -17.75
N ALA A 660 44.89 10.94 -18.12
CA ALA A 660 44.53 12.31 -17.77
C ALA A 660 43.16 12.34 -17.07
N ASN A 661 43.01 13.24 -16.10
CA ASN A 661 41.76 13.44 -15.36
C ASN A 661 41.24 12.20 -14.60
N ALA A 662 42.11 11.24 -14.26
CA ALA A 662 41.76 10.13 -13.37
C ALA A 662 41.10 10.63 -12.06
N PRO A 663 40.17 9.84 -11.48
CA PRO A 663 39.54 10.18 -10.20
C PRO A 663 40.57 10.49 -9.11
N SER A 664 40.28 11.51 -8.30
CA SER A 664 41.13 11.86 -7.16
C SER A 664 41.20 10.75 -6.10
N GLN A 665 42.28 10.75 -5.30
CA GLN A 665 42.48 9.88 -4.13
C GLN A 665 41.21 9.74 -3.27
N LEU A 666 40.56 10.86 -2.96
CA LEU A 666 39.35 10.86 -2.13
C LEU A 666 38.19 10.08 -2.78
N GLN A 667 38.04 10.14 -4.09
CA GLN A 667 36.98 9.42 -4.81
C GLN A 667 37.28 7.92 -4.85
N ILE A 668 38.54 7.54 -5.09
CA ILE A 668 38.98 6.13 -5.09
C ILE A 668 38.80 5.51 -3.70
N GLU A 669 39.14 6.25 -2.64
CA GLU A 669 38.94 5.78 -1.26
C GLU A 669 37.47 5.57 -0.90
N LYS A 670 36.60 6.52 -1.29
CA LYS A 670 35.14 6.36 -1.13
C LYS A 670 34.61 5.17 -1.92
N MET A 671 35.12 4.96 -3.12
CA MET A 671 34.77 3.79 -3.94
C MET A 671 35.23 2.50 -3.27
N PHE A 672 36.44 2.46 -2.71
CA PHE A 672 36.95 1.27 -2.02
C PHE A 672 36.09 0.93 -0.80
N GLU A 673 35.66 1.93 -0.03
CA GLU A 673 34.68 1.75 1.05
C GLU A 673 33.36 1.19 0.52
N HIS A 674 32.83 1.75 -0.57
CA HIS A 674 31.56 1.33 -1.15
C HIS A 674 31.61 -0.08 -1.76
N ALA A 675 32.71 -0.44 -2.42
CA ALA A 675 32.95 -1.78 -2.95
C ALA A 675 32.96 -2.83 -1.81
N ALA A 676 33.52 -2.48 -0.66
CA ALA A 676 33.48 -3.35 0.52
C ALA A 676 32.05 -3.49 1.08
N GLU A 677 31.30 -2.39 1.18
CA GLU A 677 29.90 -2.40 1.64
C GLU A 677 28.96 -3.22 0.76
N THR A 678 29.17 -3.18 -0.56
CA THR A 678 28.39 -3.92 -1.57
C THR A 678 28.92 -5.33 -1.81
N ASN A 679 29.96 -5.76 -1.08
CA ASN A 679 30.64 -7.03 -1.25
C ASN A 679 31.21 -7.26 -2.67
N CYS A 680 31.57 -6.19 -3.39
CA CYS A 680 32.25 -6.28 -4.67
C CYS A 680 33.77 -6.46 -4.46
N LEU A 681 34.17 -7.68 -4.13
CA LEU A 681 35.57 -8.04 -3.88
C LEU A 681 36.47 -7.74 -5.08
N GLU A 682 36.05 -8.06 -6.31
CA GLU A 682 36.87 -7.84 -7.51
C GLU A 682 37.23 -6.37 -7.74
N LEU A 683 36.28 -5.45 -7.55
CA LEU A 683 36.60 -4.03 -7.63
C LEU A 683 37.56 -3.61 -6.52
N ALA A 684 37.35 -4.05 -5.28
CA ALA A 684 38.26 -3.74 -4.18
C ALA A 684 39.68 -4.27 -4.44
N LYS A 685 39.82 -5.46 -5.03
CA LYS A 685 41.12 -6.02 -5.49
C LYS A 685 41.79 -5.11 -6.51
N ARG A 686 41.04 -4.65 -7.51
CA ARG A 686 41.55 -3.78 -8.59
C ARG A 686 41.96 -2.41 -8.05
N LEU A 687 41.13 -1.78 -7.22
CA LEU A 687 41.44 -0.48 -6.60
C LEU A 687 42.67 -0.54 -5.70
N TYR A 688 42.83 -1.64 -4.94
CA TYR A 688 44.00 -1.86 -4.10
C TYR A 688 45.31 -1.96 -4.90
N ARG A 689 45.24 -2.47 -6.14
CA ARG A 689 46.39 -2.67 -7.03
C ARG A 689 46.70 -1.48 -7.95
N LEU A 690 45.99 -0.35 -7.81
CA LEU A 690 46.24 0.83 -8.65
C LEU A 690 47.66 1.35 -8.43
N GLU A 691 48.41 1.59 -9.51
CA GLU A 691 49.75 2.18 -9.43
C GLU A 691 49.71 3.61 -8.89
N ASN A 692 48.67 4.36 -9.27
CA ASN A 692 48.43 5.73 -8.84
C ASN A 692 47.12 5.83 -8.07
N ASN A 693 47.13 6.59 -6.98
CA ASN A 693 45.99 6.85 -6.11
C ASN A 693 45.35 5.60 -5.44
N ALA A 694 46.12 4.51 -5.21
CA ALA A 694 45.65 3.38 -4.41
C ALA A 694 45.14 3.83 -3.04
N PRO A 695 44.11 3.18 -2.46
CA PRO A 695 43.57 3.52 -1.15
C PRO A 695 44.67 3.60 -0.08
N ARG A 696 44.72 4.72 0.67
CA ARG A 696 45.71 4.87 1.74
C ARG A 696 45.46 3.86 2.85
N GLN A 697 46.53 3.49 3.54
CA GLN A 697 46.50 2.54 4.65
C GLN A 697 45.37 2.82 5.63
N ILE A 698 45.22 4.07 6.12
CA ILE A 698 44.16 4.45 7.08
C ILE A 698 42.74 4.10 6.61
N VAL A 699 42.48 4.18 5.29
CA VAL A 699 41.19 3.81 4.71
C VAL A 699 41.05 2.30 4.66
N ILE A 700 42.11 1.59 4.28
CA ILE A 700 42.16 0.12 4.31
C ILE A 700 41.88 -0.38 5.73
N GLU A 701 42.53 0.17 6.76
CA GLU A 701 42.32 -0.25 8.16
C GLU A 701 40.87 -0.06 8.58
N ARG A 702 40.28 1.09 8.23
CA ARG A 702 38.87 1.40 8.52
C ARG A 702 37.92 0.44 7.80
N VAL A 703 38.17 0.13 6.52
CA VAL A 703 37.36 -0.81 5.74
C VAL A 703 37.47 -2.21 6.31
N ILE A 704 38.68 -2.71 6.59
CA ILE A 704 38.89 -4.03 7.19
C ILE A 704 38.16 -4.14 8.53
N ASN A 705 38.24 -3.12 9.39
CA ASN A 705 37.48 -3.10 10.64
C ASN A 705 35.96 -3.13 10.41
N LYS A 706 35.46 -2.39 9.41
CA LYS A 706 34.03 -2.42 9.05
C LYS A 706 33.60 -3.79 8.53
N MET A 707 34.39 -4.41 7.66
CA MET A 707 34.15 -5.76 7.16
C MET A 707 34.21 -6.80 8.26
N ALA A 708 35.05 -6.59 9.28
CA ALA A 708 35.13 -7.46 10.44
C ALA A 708 33.87 -7.38 11.32
N ARG A 709 33.25 -6.19 11.43
CA ARG A 709 31.96 -6.02 12.12
C ARG A 709 30.81 -6.72 11.41
N VAL A 710 30.87 -6.83 10.08
CA VAL A 710 29.85 -7.52 9.26
C VAL A 710 30.17 -9.01 9.08
N GLY A 711 31.40 -9.43 9.37
CA GLY A 711 31.81 -10.84 9.33
C GLY A 711 32.22 -11.32 7.94
N ASN A 712 32.64 -10.41 7.06
CA ASN A 712 33.00 -10.76 5.69
C ASN A 712 34.38 -11.45 5.64
N LEU A 713 34.35 -12.78 5.80
CA LEU A 713 35.53 -13.63 5.78
C LEU A 713 36.24 -13.60 4.42
N GLU A 714 35.50 -13.68 3.32
CA GLU A 714 36.09 -13.74 1.98
C GLU A 714 36.92 -12.48 1.68
N PHE A 715 36.35 -11.31 1.94
CA PHE A 715 37.03 -10.02 1.76
C PHE A 715 38.31 -9.94 2.60
N ILE A 716 38.20 -10.21 3.91
CA ILE A 716 39.35 -10.09 4.82
C ILE A 716 40.41 -11.15 4.53
N SER A 717 40.01 -12.38 4.22
CA SER A 717 40.95 -13.48 3.94
C SER A 717 41.82 -13.19 2.73
N TYR A 718 41.25 -12.61 1.67
CA TYR A 718 42.01 -12.18 0.50
C TYR A 718 43.09 -11.16 0.86
N PHE A 719 42.75 -10.06 1.55
CA PHE A 719 43.73 -9.02 1.89
C PHE A 719 44.76 -9.48 2.94
N CYS A 720 44.41 -10.43 3.81
CA CYS A 720 45.37 -11.09 4.71
C CYS A 720 46.35 -12.00 3.96
N GLY A 721 45.96 -12.57 2.82
CA GLY A 721 46.76 -13.51 2.03
C GLY A 721 47.65 -12.86 0.96
N LEU A 722 47.72 -11.52 0.90
CA LEU A 722 48.60 -10.82 -0.03
C LEU A 722 50.07 -10.88 0.44
N GLU A 723 50.95 -11.38 -0.41
CA GLU A 723 52.41 -11.37 -0.18
C GLU A 723 52.98 -9.96 -0.29
N ASP A 724 52.46 -9.18 -1.23
CA ASP A 724 52.81 -7.77 -1.43
C ASP A 724 51.95 -6.87 -0.52
N ASN A 725 52.61 -6.11 0.36
CA ASN A 725 51.99 -5.16 1.29
C ASN A 725 50.93 -5.77 2.25
N PRO A 726 51.31 -6.77 3.08
CA PRO A 726 50.39 -7.47 3.95
C PRO A 726 49.74 -6.53 4.97
N LEU A 727 48.49 -6.83 5.36
CA LEU A 727 47.82 -6.11 6.44
C LEU A 727 48.68 -6.11 7.70
N SER A 728 48.84 -4.93 8.30
CA SER A 728 49.62 -4.78 9.53
C SER A 728 48.98 -5.58 10.67
N ARG A 729 49.82 -6.04 11.60
CA ARG A 729 49.37 -6.78 12.79
C ARG A 729 48.30 -6.01 13.58
N SER A 730 48.41 -4.68 13.69
CA SER A 730 47.44 -3.86 14.41
C SER A 730 46.04 -3.91 13.78
N VAL A 731 45.95 -3.96 12.45
CA VAL A 731 44.67 -4.07 11.73
C VAL A 731 44.05 -5.44 11.96
N ILE A 732 44.84 -6.51 11.88
CA ILE A 732 44.39 -7.89 12.15
C ILE A 732 43.90 -8.02 13.60
N GLU A 733 44.65 -7.46 14.55
CA GLU A 733 44.29 -7.46 15.97
C GLU A 733 43.00 -6.68 16.25
N SER A 734 42.81 -5.53 15.59
CA SER A 734 41.56 -4.75 15.67
C SER A 734 40.38 -5.50 15.04
N ALA A 735 40.57 -6.08 13.86
CA ALA A 735 39.56 -6.88 13.18
C ALA A 735 39.11 -8.10 14.01
N LEU A 736 40.04 -8.75 14.71
CA LEU A 736 39.71 -9.86 15.61
C LEU A 736 38.79 -9.42 16.75
N ILE A 737 39.07 -8.26 17.36
CA ILE A 737 38.23 -7.72 18.44
C ILE A 737 36.84 -7.36 17.92
N GLU A 738 36.76 -6.70 16.76
CA GLU A 738 35.49 -6.31 16.13
C GLU A 738 34.66 -7.53 15.71
N ALA A 739 35.27 -8.54 15.10
CA ALA A 739 34.61 -9.79 14.73
C ALA A 739 34.09 -10.53 15.97
N ALA A 740 34.88 -10.57 17.05
CA ALA A 740 34.49 -11.21 18.30
C ALA A 740 33.35 -10.47 19.02
N ALA A 741 33.36 -9.13 19.01
CA ALA A 741 32.29 -8.31 19.57
C ALA A 741 30.96 -8.50 18.82
N ASN A 742 31.01 -8.73 17.51
CA ASN A 742 29.80 -8.89 16.68
C ASN A 742 29.31 -10.35 16.57
N GLY A 743 30.16 -11.33 16.88
CA GLY A 743 29.79 -12.76 16.95
C GLY A 743 30.16 -13.56 15.70
N HIS A 744 31.08 -13.07 14.87
CA HIS A 744 31.43 -13.70 13.59
C HIS A 744 32.44 -14.83 13.75
N LEU A 745 31.99 -15.97 14.27
CA LEU A 745 32.84 -17.11 14.61
C LEU A 745 33.77 -17.59 13.46
N PRO A 746 33.32 -17.74 12.20
CA PRO A 746 34.20 -18.18 11.11
C PRO A 746 35.39 -17.24 10.91
N LEU A 747 35.15 -15.93 10.95
CA LEU A 747 36.20 -14.91 10.83
C LEU A 747 37.12 -14.91 12.05
N VAL A 748 36.57 -15.06 13.27
CA VAL A 748 37.37 -15.17 14.49
C VAL A 748 38.30 -16.38 14.44
N LYS A 749 37.82 -17.55 13.96
CA LYS A 749 38.64 -18.75 13.76
C LYS A 749 39.75 -18.50 12.76
N TYR A 750 39.44 -17.89 11.62
CA TYR A 750 40.42 -17.54 10.61
C TYR A 750 41.51 -16.62 11.16
N LEU A 751 41.14 -15.45 11.70
CA LEU A 751 42.08 -14.45 12.21
C LEU A 751 42.92 -14.97 13.39
N SER A 752 42.37 -15.83 14.23
CA SER A 752 43.11 -16.41 15.37
C SER A 752 44.19 -17.41 14.95
N ASN A 753 44.06 -18.00 13.77
CA ASN A 753 44.93 -19.07 13.27
C ASN A 753 45.86 -18.62 12.12
N LEU A 754 45.93 -17.32 11.83
CA LEU A 754 46.89 -16.79 10.85
C LEU A 754 48.34 -17.16 11.23
N GLU A 755 49.10 -17.61 10.23
CA GLU A 755 50.53 -17.95 10.38
C GLU A 755 51.38 -16.68 10.45
N LEU A 756 51.13 -15.75 9.53
CA LEU A 756 51.73 -14.41 9.51
C LEU A 756 50.90 -13.42 10.34
N ASN A 757 51.57 -12.52 11.06
CA ASN A 757 50.93 -11.50 11.90
C ASN A 757 49.92 -12.04 12.93
N ARG A 758 50.21 -13.23 13.50
CA ARG A 758 49.38 -13.87 14.53
C ARG A 758 49.02 -12.89 15.66
N PRO A 759 47.72 -12.74 16.00
CA PRO A 759 47.27 -11.90 17.10
C PRO A 759 47.98 -12.25 18.41
N SER A 760 48.37 -11.24 19.19
CA SER A 760 48.98 -11.48 20.50
C SER A 760 47.98 -12.17 21.46
N PRO A 761 48.47 -13.00 22.41
CA PRO A 761 47.62 -13.61 23.44
C PRO A 761 46.81 -12.59 24.25
N GLN A 762 47.36 -11.38 24.42
CA GLN A 762 46.66 -10.26 25.08
C GLN A 762 45.45 -9.78 24.27
N VAL A 763 45.59 -9.68 22.94
CA VAL A 763 44.48 -9.30 22.05
C VAL A 763 43.42 -10.39 22.00
N GLN A 764 43.79 -11.68 21.99
CA GLN A 764 42.82 -12.77 22.13
C GLN A 764 42.02 -12.65 23.43
N GLY A 765 42.67 -12.30 24.55
CA GLY A 765 42.00 -11.97 25.81
C GLY A 765 41.04 -10.78 25.69
N LYS A 766 41.44 -9.70 25.00
CA LYS A 766 40.56 -8.54 24.72
C LYS A 766 39.38 -8.90 23.83
N ALA A 767 39.59 -9.72 22.80
CA ALA A 767 38.55 -10.19 21.90
C ALA A 767 37.53 -11.08 22.64
N LEU A 768 38.00 -11.99 23.49
CA LEU A 768 37.15 -12.75 24.40
C LEU A 768 36.36 -11.81 25.32
N GLN A 769 37.02 -10.83 25.95
CA GLN A 769 36.32 -9.85 26.80
C GLN A 769 35.25 -9.05 26.03
N ALA A 770 35.51 -8.68 24.78
CA ALA A 770 34.56 -7.98 23.93
C ALA A 770 33.35 -8.88 23.60
N SER A 771 33.58 -10.15 23.24
CA SER A 771 32.51 -11.13 22.98
C SER A 771 31.66 -11.39 24.23
N ILE A 772 32.27 -11.39 25.42
CA ILE A 772 31.59 -11.51 26.72
C ILE A 772 30.67 -10.32 26.96
N LYS A 773 31.17 -9.09 26.79
CA LYS A 773 30.36 -7.87 26.96
C LYS A 773 29.18 -7.82 25.99
N ALA A 774 29.35 -8.37 24.79
CA ALA A 774 28.33 -8.42 23.75
C ALA A 774 27.46 -9.70 23.76
N GLY A 775 27.70 -10.63 24.70
CA GLY A 775 26.91 -11.86 24.86
C GLY A 775 27.06 -12.89 23.73
N LYS A 776 28.18 -12.94 23.02
CA LYS A 776 28.38 -13.80 21.83
C LYS A 776 28.85 -15.21 22.20
N GLN A 777 27.91 -16.09 22.55
CA GLN A 777 28.18 -17.41 23.14
C GLN A 777 29.10 -18.31 22.30
N ASP A 778 28.90 -18.42 20.99
CA ASP A 778 29.70 -19.30 20.13
C ASP A 778 31.17 -18.88 20.04
N VAL A 779 31.41 -17.56 20.03
CA VAL A 779 32.76 -16.99 20.05
C VAL A 779 33.43 -17.22 21.41
N ILE A 780 32.67 -17.07 22.50
CA ILE A 780 33.16 -17.34 23.86
C ILE A 780 33.54 -18.82 23.99
N ALA A 781 32.68 -19.73 23.54
CA ALA A 781 32.94 -21.17 23.56
C ALA A 781 34.20 -21.52 22.75
N TYR A 782 34.37 -20.92 21.57
CA TYR A 782 35.58 -21.10 20.77
C TYR A 782 36.85 -20.66 21.51
N PHE A 783 36.91 -19.43 22.01
CA PHE A 783 38.10 -18.97 22.74
C PHE A 783 38.37 -19.81 24.01
N CYS A 784 37.33 -20.32 24.66
CA CYS A 784 37.47 -21.21 25.82
C CYS A 784 37.85 -22.65 25.45
N SER A 785 37.75 -23.05 24.19
CA SER A 785 38.28 -24.32 23.68
C SER A 785 39.78 -24.26 23.36
N LEU A 786 40.35 -23.05 23.24
CA LEU A 786 41.78 -22.86 22.98
C LEU A 786 42.62 -23.15 24.24
N PRO A 787 43.92 -23.48 24.10
CA PRO A 787 44.82 -23.64 25.23
C PRO A 787 44.81 -22.40 26.14
N THR A 788 44.51 -22.62 27.42
CA THR A 788 44.31 -21.56 28.41
C THR A 788 45.59 -20.77 28.63
N ASN A 789 45.48 -19.44 28.60
CA ASN A 789 46.55 -18.53 28.98
C ASN A 789 46.03 -17.50 29.99
N ARG A 790 46.95 -16.76 30.64
CA ARG A 790 46.59 -15.78 31.69
C ARG A 790 45.60 -14.71 31.24
N PHE A 791 45.59 -14.34 29.95
CA PHE A 791 44.72 -13.31 29.40
C PHE A 791 43.32 -13.85 29.10
N LEU A 792 43.23 -15.06 28.55
CA LEU A 792 41.95 -15.76 28.36
C LEU A 792 41.29 -16.06 29.72
N GLN A 793 42.05 -16.60 30.68
CA GLN A 793 41.57 -16.82 32.04
C GLN A 793 41.13 -15.50 32.69
N GLY A 794 41.90 -14.42 32.54
CA GLY A 794 41.53 -13.11 33.04
C GLY A 794 40.24 -12.55 32.43
N ALA A 795 39.95 -12.86 31.17
CA ALA A 795 38.71 -12.48 30.51
C ALA A 795 37.50 -13.30 30.99
N VAL A 796 37.67 -14.61 31.22
CA VAL A 796 36.64 -15.47 31.84
C VAL A 796 36.34 -15.02 33.27
N ASP A 797 37.39 -14.73 34.05
CA ASP A 797 37.30 -14.20 35.42
C ASP A 797 36.56 -12.85 35.45
N PHE A 798 36.79 -11.99 34.45
CA PHE A 798 36.02 -10.76 34.26
C PHE A 798 34.55 -11.06 33.92
N GLY A 799 34.28 -12.05 33.07
CA GLY A 799 32.94 -12.44 32.65
C GLY A 799 32.05 -12.86 33.81
N ILE A 800 32.54 -13.73 34.69
CA ILE A 800 31.77 -14.16 35.88
C ILE A 800 31.48 -12.98 36.82
N LEU A 801 32.46 -12.09 37.03
CA LEU A 801 32.26 -10.90 37.86
C LEU A 801 31.22 -9.95 37.27
N SER A 802 31.24 -9.72 35.96
CA SER A 802 30.25 -8.90 35.26
C SER A 802 28.85 -9.52 35.29
N ALA A 803 28.74 -10.85 35.13
CA ALA A 803 27.46 -11.57 35.19
C ALA A 803 26.79 -11.41 36.55
N VAL A 804 27.55 -11.56 37.65
CA VAL A 804 27.04 -11.38 39.02
C VAL A 804 26.71 -9.91 39.31
N LYS A 805 27.55 -8.96 38.91
CA LYS A 805 27.26 -7.51 39.05
C LYS A 805 25.96 -7.10 38.35
N SER A 806 25.67 -7.73 37.22
CA SER A 806 24.49 -7.45 36.40
C SER A 806 23.29 -8.32 36.76
N GLN A 807 23.40 -9.19 37.79
CA GLN A 807 22.37 -10.14 38.23
C GLN A 807 21.84 -11.06 37.12
N GLN A 808 22.71 -11.47 36.19
CA GLN A 808 22.37 -12.34 35.07
C GLN A 808 22.67 -13.81 35.40
N ALA A 809 21.71 -14.52 35.99
CA ALA A 809 21.88 -15.90 36.46
C ALA A 809 22.28 -16.89 35.35
N THR A 810 21.71 -16.73 34.14
CA THR A 810 22.04 -17.59 32.98
C THR A 810 23.47 -17.39 32.49
N ALA A 811 23.95 -16.14 32.44
CA ALA A 811 25.33 -15.83 32.08
C ALA A 811 26.31 -16.36 33.14
N MET A 812 25.97 -16.25 34.42
CA MET A 812 26.75 -16.83 35.52
C MET A 812 26.88 -18.36 35.39
N GLN A 813 25.76 -19.05 35.15
CA GLN A 813 25.76 -20.50 34.92
C GLN A 813 26.59 -20.88 33.70
N PHE A 814 26.43 -20.14 32.60
CA PHE A 814 27.21 -20.32 31.38
C PHE A 814 28.72 -20.25 31.65
N PHE A 815 29.22 -19.20 32.30
CA PHE A 815 30.64 -19.07 32.61
C PHE A 815 31.17 -20.21 33.49
N CYS A 816 30.41 -20.60 34.52
CA CYS A 816 30.81 -21.68 35.43
C CYS A 816 30.84 -23.06 34.76
N ASN A 817 30.10 -23.24 33.66
CA ASN A 817 30.00 -24.50 32.91
C ASN A 817 30.93 -24.55 31.68
N LEU A 818 31.78 -23.53 31.46
CA LEU A 818 32.77 -23.55 30.38
C LEU A 818 33.83 -24.62 30.63
N SER A 819 34.42 -25.16 29.55
CA SER A 819 35.53 -26.12 29.62
C SER A 819 36.72 -25.58 30.43
N ASN A 820 36.93 -24.26 30.38
CA ASN A 820 37.87 -23.53 31.21
C ASN A 820 37.08 -22.63 32.17
N PRO A 821 36.69 -23.11 33.36
CA PRO A 821 35.85 -22.36 34.28
C PRO A 821 36.62 -21.18 34.90
N PRO A 822 35.92 -20.19 35.49
CA PRO A 822 36.55 -19.10 36.19
C PRO A 822 37.49 -19.59 37.30
N SER A 823 38.53 -18.81 37.57
CA SER A 823 39.49 -19.14 38.62
C SER A 823 38.82 -19.09 39.99
N ARG A 824 39.34 -19.87 40.94
CA ARG A 824 38.84 -19.86 42.33
C ARG A 824 38.79 -18.45 42.90
N GLN A 825 39.82 -17.63 42.64
CA GLN A 825 39.86 -16.25 43.11
C GLN A 825 38.73 -15.40 42.50
N ALA A 826 38.41 -15.60 41.22
CA ALA A 826 37.30 -14.91 40.57
C ALA A 826 35.94 -15.34 41.13
N ILE A 827 35.74 -16.63 41.40
CA ILE A 827 34.55 -17.17 42.06
C ILE A 827 34.41 -16.59 43.48
N GLU A 828 35.48 -16.51 44.25
CA GLU A 828 35.48 -15.91 45.60
C GLU A 828 35.17 -14.40 45.55
N ASN A 829 35.73 -13.68 44.58
CA ASN A 829 35.42 -12.27 44.36
C ASN A 829 33.95 -12.08 43.92
N ALA A 830 33.43 -12.96 43.06
CA ALA A 830 32.04 -12.94 42.60
C ALA A 830 31.08 -13.21 43.76
N LEU A 831 31.39 -14.16 44.65
CA LEU A 831 30.63 -14.42 45.87
C LEU A 831 30.59 -13.18 46.78
N GLN A 832 31.71 -12.47 46.95
CA GLN A 832 31.72 -11.22 47.72
C GLN A 832 30.83 -10.14 47.10
N VAL A 833 30.78 -10.04 45.77
CA VAL A 833 29.87 -9.13 45.06
C VAL A 833 28.41 -9.54 45.27
N ALA A 834 28.08 -10.83 45.14
CA ALA A 834 26.73 -11.35 45.38
C ALA A 834 26.23 -11.03 46.81
N ILE A 835 27.09 -11.21 47.82
CA ILE A 835 26.77 -10.85 49.22
C ILE A 835 26.50 -9.34 49.36
N LYS A 836 27.32 -8.49 48.74
CA LYS A 836 27.11 -7.03 48.77
C LYS A 836 25.78 -6.62 48.11
N LEU A 837 25.37 -7.31 47.06
CA LEU A 837 24.12 -7.05 46.34
C LEU A 837 22.89 -7.70 47.02
N GLY A 838 23.09 -8.66 47.92
CA GLY A 838 21.99 -9.44 48.51
C GLY A 838 21.49 -10.58 47.63
N ASP A 839 22.24 -10.97 46.59
CA ASP A 839 21.84 -11.98 45.61
C ASP A 839 22.00 -13.40 46.18
N THR A 840 20.91 -13.94 46.70
CA THR A 840 20.84 -15.26 47.34
C THR A 840 21.00 -16.41 46.35
N LEU A 841 20.50 -16.26 45.12
CA LEU A 841 20.58 -17.29 44.09
C LEU A 841 22.00 -17.42 43.56
N ALA A 842 22.68 -16.30 43.28
CA ALA A 842 24.09 -16.32 42.89
C ALA A 842 24.97 -16.86 44.01
N ALA A 843 24.75 -16.44 45.26
CA ALA A 843 25.51 -16.93 46.41
C ALA A 843 25.36 -18.45 46.61
N LEU A 844 24.13 -18.97 46.51
CA LEU A 844 23.85 -20.40 46.62
C LEU A 844 24.53 -21.18 45.48
N TYR A 845 24.40 -20.71 44.24
CA TYR A 845 24.97 -21.36 43.07
C TYR A 845 26.51 -21.42 43.13
N LEU A 846 27.18 -20.28 43.39
CA LEU A 846 28.64 -20.20 43.46
C LEU A 846 29.23 -21.09 44.57
N CYS A 847 28.54 -21.23 45.71
CA CYS A 847 29.01 -22.05 46.82
C CYS A 847 28.90 -23.56 46.57
N ASN A 848 28.03 -23.97 45.64
CA ASN A 848 27.76 -25.37 45.30
C ASN A 848 28.43 -25.82 43.99
N LEU A 849 29.37 -25.04 43.45
CA LEU A 849 30.09 -25.42 42.24
C LEU A 849 30.94 -26.70 42.46
N PRO A 850 30.98 -27.63 41.49
CA PRO A 850 31.75 -28.86 41.62
C PRO A 850 33.27 -28.62 41.55
N THR A 851 33.69 -27.57 40.82
CA THR A 851 35.08 -27.19 40.61
C THR A 851 35.28 -25.71 40.91
N ASN A 852 36.46 -25.33 41.45
CA ASN A 852 36.79 -23.95 41.82
C ASN A 852 35.82 -23.29 42.82
N ALA A 853 35.10 -24.09 43.62
CA ALA A 853 34.23 -23.59 44.67
C ALA A 853 34.99 -22.67 45.66
N PRO A 854 34.31 -21.65 46.22
CA PRO A 854 34.86 -20.80 47.27
C PRO A 854 35.45 -21.64 48.41
N SER A 855 36.58 -21.22 48.97
CA SER A 855 37.08 -21.86 50.18
C SER A 855 36.12 -21.68 51.35
N ARG A 856 36.03 -22.71 52.22
CA ARG A 856 35.23 -22.67 53.44
C ARG A 856 35.50 -21.43 54.30
N ARG A 857 36.75 -20.94 54.31
CA ARG A 857 37.12 -19.69 54.99
C ARG A 857 36.38 -18.48 54.42
N ILE A 858 36.28 -18.37 53.09
CA ILE A 858 35.55 -17.28 52.42
C ILE A 858 34.04 -17.41 52.64
N VAL A 859 33.50 -18.63 52.64
CA VAL A 859 32.09 -18.89 53.00
C VAL A 859 31.79 -18.46 54.45
N GLU A 860 32.66 -18.82 55.40
CA GLU A 860 32.56 -18.43 56.82
C GLU A 860 32.65 -16.89 56.99
N GLN A 861 33.53 -16.22 56.24
CA GLN A 861 33.60 -14.75 56.20
C GLN A 861 32.37 -14.13 55.54
N GLY A 862 31.82 -14.76 54.51
CA GLY A 862 30.59 -14.37 53.84
C GLY A 862 29.39 -14.40 54.78
N LEU A 863 29.23 -15.47 55.57
CA LEU A 863 28.22 -15.57 56.62
C LEU A 863 28.31 -14.41 57.62
N LEU A 864 29.52 -14.11 58.12
CA LEU A 864 29.72 -13.00 59.05
C LEU A 864 29.44 -11.64 58.40
N SER A 865 29.67 -11.51 57.09
CA SER A 865 29.38 -10.29 56.33
C SER A 865 27.88 -10.12 56.08
N ALA A 866 27.15 -11.21 55.81
CA ALA A 866 25.69 -11.22 55.71
C ALA A 866 25.03 -10.83 57.03
N VAL A 867 25.54 -11.33 58.17
CA VAL A 867 25.11 -10.89 59.51
C VAL A 867 25.43 -9.41 59.72
N LYS A 868 26.61 -8.93 59.34
CA LYS A 868 26.93 -7.49 59.44
C LYS A 868 25.98 -6.63 58.59
N GLY A 869 25.58 -7.13 57.42
CA GLY A 869 24.66 -6.48 56.49
C GLY A 869 23.17 -6.63 56.82
N LYS A 870 22.81 -7.34 57.91
CA LYS A 870 21.42 -7.65 58.29
C LYS A 870 20.64 -8.45 57.23
N GLN A 871 21.32 -9.28 56.45
CA GLN A 871 20.74 -10.02 55.31
C GLN A 871 20.32 -11.45 55.72
N ILE A 872 19.12 -11.61 56.29
CA ILE A 872 18.65 -12.91 56.80
C ILE A 872 18.62 -14.02 55.75
N ALA A 873 18.18 -13.72 54.52
CA ALA A 873 18.09 -14.71 53.46
C ALA A 873 19.46 -15.26 53.04
N LEU A 874 20.52 -14.43 53.06
CA LEU A 874 21.90 -14.90 52.81
C LEU A 874 22.43 -15.73 53.97
N VAL A 875 22.09 -15.37 55.21
CA VAL A 875 22.41 -16.20 56.40
C VAL A 875 21.76 -17.59 56.27
N GLN A 876 20.51 -17.65 55.81
CA GLN A 876 19.80 -18.91 55.54
C GLN A 876 20.53 -19.73 54.48
N VAL A 877 20.90 -19.12 53.34
CA VAL A 877 21.68 -19.76 52.26
C VAL A 877 22.97 -20.39 52.80
N PHE A 878 23.81 -19.64 53.51
CA PHE A 878 25.07 -20.17 54.03
C PHE A 878 24.89 -21.32 55.04
N CYS A 879 23.83 -21.28 55.85
CA CYS A 879 23.52 -22.34 56.81
C CYS A 879 22.93 -23.60 56.14
N SER A 880 22.36 -23.46 54.94
CA SER A 880 21.73 -24.53 54.16
C SER A 880 22.68 -25.26 53.18
N LEU A 881 23.95 -24.82 53.08
CA LEU A 881 24.95 -25.45 52.19
C LEU A 881 25.20 -26.92 52.55
N LEU A 882 25.52 -27.73 51.52
CA LEU A 882 25.89 -29.14 51.64
C LEU A 882 27.17 -29.32 52.49
N SER A 883 27.35 -30.52 53.08
CA SER A 883 28.24 -30.80 54.22
C SER A 883 29.66 -30.25 54.14
N ASP A 884 30.23 -30.18 52.94
CA ASP A 884 31.67 -29.94 52.75
C ASP A 884 32.04 -28.45 52.84
N ASN A 885 31.10 -27.54 52.53
CA ASN A 885 31.28 -26.08 52.61
C ASN A 885 30.47 -25.42 53.75
N LYS A 886 29.75 -26.20 54.56
CA LYS A 886 28.94 -25.67 55.67
C LYS A 886 29.81 -24.94 56.71
N PRO A 887 29.42 -23.73 57.17
CA PRO A 887 30.14 -23.02 58.23
C PRO A 887 30.26 -23.86 59.50
N ARG A 888 31.43 -23.83 60.15
CA ARG A 888 31.64 -24.60 61.39
C ARG A 888 30.82 -24.04 62.55
N LYS A 889 30.46 -24.93 63.50
CA LYS A 889 29.76 -24.58 64.74
C LYS A 889 30.35 -23.36 65.47
N PRO A 890 31.68 -23.21 65.65
CA PRO A 890 32.24 -22.02 66.30
C PRO A 890 31.98 -20.71 65.54
N VAL A 891 31.93 -20.74 64.21
CA VAL A 891 31.63 -19.56 63.39
C VAL A 891 30.14 -19.23 63.43
N LEU A 892 29.27 -20.24 63.44
CA LEU A 892 27.83 -20.07 63.67
C LEU A 892 27.54 -19.45 65.05
N GLU A 893 28.28 -19.87 66.09
CA GLU A 893 28.19 -19.27 67.42
C GLU A 893 28.70 -17.83 67.45
N LEU A 894 29.78 -17.53 66.72
CA LEU A 894 30.29 -16.17 66.57
C LEU A 894 29.29 -15.27 65.80
N ALA A 895 28.68 -15.80 64.74
CA ALA A 895 27.62 -15.13 63.99
C ALA A 895 26.41 -14.83 64.89
N LEU A 896 25.98 -15.80 65.70
CA LEU A 896 24.91 -15.64 66.69
C LEU A 896 25.27 -14.58 67.73
N ARG A 897 26.50 -14.56 68.26
CA ARG A 897 26.96 -13.51 69.19
C ARG A 897 26.91 -12.13 68.54
N LYS A 898 27.40 -11.98 67.31
CA LYS A 898 27.38 -10.70 66.57
C LYS A 898 25.96 -10.22 66.25
N ALA A 899 25.06 -11.13 65.89
CA ALA A 899 23.65 -10.82 65.66
C ALA A 899 22.95 -10.35 66.96
N ASN A 900 23.25 -10.98 68.10
CA ASN A 900 22.75 -10.55 69.41
C ASN A 900 23.27 -9.16 69.80
N THR A 901 24.58 -8.88 69.60
CA THR A 901 25.16 -7.56 69.93
C THR A 901 24.62 -6.41 69.09
N THR A 902 23.99 -6.72 67.95
CA THR A 902 23.43 -5.72 67.02
C THR A 902 21.91 -5.81 66.88
N GLU A 903 21.26 -6.54 67.82
CA GLU A 903 19.81 -6.67 67.95
C GLU A 903 19.07 -7.18 66.69
N GLN A 904 19.69 -8.08 65.92
CA GLN A 904 19.09 -8.65 64.72
C GLN A 904 18.19 -9.84 65.04
N ILE A 905 16.98 -9.57 65.55
CA ILE A 905 16.05 -10.56 66.12
C ILE A 905 15.83 -11.77 65.20
N ALA A 906 15.43 -11.55 63.95
CA ALA A 906 15.12 -12.64 63.02
C ALA A 906 16.34 -13.52 62.68
N ILE A 907 17.56 -12.95 62.62
CA ILE A 907 18.80 -13.70 62.40
C ILE A 907 19.21 -14.46 63.67
N VAL A 908 18.99 -13.88 64.85
CA VAL A 908 19.24 -14.53 66.14
C VAL A 908 18.35 -15.75 66.31
N ASP A 909 17.06 -15.64 66.00
CA ASP A 909 16.11 -16.73 66.13
C ASP A 909 16.46 -17.88 65.17
N TYR A 910 16.74 -17.55 63.90
CA TYR A 910 17.17 -18.55 62.91
C TYR A 910 18.49 -19.23 63.28
N LEU A 911 19.52 -18.48 63.71
CA LEU A 911 20.81 -19.08 64.09
C LEU A 911 20.71 -19.92 65.37
N ARG A 912 19.79 -19.60 66.29
CA ARG A 912 19.49 -20.44 67.47
C ARG A 912 18.86 -21.76 67.05
N GLU A 913 17.89 -21.70 66.14
CA GLU A 913 17.25 -22.88 65.56
C GLU A 913 18.29 -23.79 64.89
N VAL A 914 19.14 -23.25 64.01
CA VAL A 914 20.21 -24.00 63.33
C VAL A 914 21.24 -24.59 64.30
N LEU A 915 21.46 -23.97 65.47
CA LEU A 915 22.37 -24.44 66.51
C LEU A 915 21.71 -25.34 67.57
N GLY A 916 20.40 -25.58 67.49
CA GLY A 916 19.64 -26.34 68.49
C GLY A 916 19.52 -25.64 69.85
N LYS A 917 19.54 -24.30 69.87
CA LYS A 917 19.42 -23.47 71.09
C LYS A 917 17.98 -22.94 71.22
N PRO A 918 17.44 -22.78 72.44
CA PRO A 918 16.07 -22.30 72.64
C PRO A 918 15.87 -20.86 72.14
N ILE A 919 14.73 -20.63 71.46
CA ILE A 919 14.26 -19.30 71.02
C ILE A 919 13.90 -18.47 72.25
N ILE A 920 14.31 -17.20 72.30
CA ILE A 920 13.94 -16.30 73.41
C ILE A 920 12.61 -15.63 73.06
N ILE A 921 11.53 -16.05 73.72
CA ILE A 921 10.25 -15.34 73.68
C ILE A 921 10.40 -14.07 74.53
N ARG A 922 10.57 -12.91 73.91
CA ARG A 922 10.59 -11.62 74.63
C ARG A 922 9.16 -11.09 74.74
N ARG A 923 8.63 -11.05 75.97
CA ARG A 923 7.34 -10.42 76.29
C ARG A 923 7.44 -8.91 76.06
N GLU A 924 6.51 -8.37 75.26
CA GLU A 924 6.23 -6.94 75.20
C GLU A 924 5.87 -6.41 76.60
N VAL A 925 6.61 -5.42 77.08
CA VAL A 925 6.25 -4.65 78.27
C VAL A 925 5.96 -3.23 77.81
N GLY A 926 4.68 -2.91 77.78
CA GLY A 926 4.18 -1.54 77.64
C GLY A 926 4.26 -0.76 78.95
N THR A 927 3.97 0.54 78.82
CA THR A 927 3.96 1.63 79.81
C THR A 927 5.35 2.26 80.04
N ARG A 928 5.54 3.59 80.02
CA ARG A 928 4.62 4.69 80.33
C ARG A 928 5.30 6.04 80.01
N LEU A 929 4.50 7.05 79.67
CA LEU A 929 4.57 8.48 80.03
C LEU A 929 4.29 9.42 78.83
N ASP A 930 3.08 10.00 78.87
CA ASP A 930 2.75 11.44 78.86
C ASP A 930 3.66 12.39 78.08
N GLY A 931 3.17 13.37 77.33
CA GLY A 931 1.86 14.00 77.33
C GLY A 931 2.06 15.42 76.79
N SER A 932 1.05 15.94 76.10
CA SER A 932 0.70 17.38 76.03
C SER A 932 1.85 18.39 75.86
N LEU A 933 2.04 18.90 74.64
CA LEU A 933 2.10 20.34 74.32
C LEU A 933 2.64 20.52 72.89
N ASN A 934 1.79 21.00 71.98
CA ASN A 934 2.08 22.07 71.00
C ASN A 934 1.26 21.91 69.72
N ARG A 935 0.00 22.34 69.80
CA ARG A 935 -0.46 23.34 68.84
C ARG A 935 0.07 24.70 69.30
N GLN A 936 1.18 25.14 68.73
CA GLN A 936 1.70 26.52 68.68
C GLN A 936 2.85 26.41 67.68
N LEU A 937 2.64 26.59 66.37
CA LEU A 937 2.49 27.90 65.73
C LEU A 937 1.94 27.72 64.29
N ASP A 938 0.62 27.68 64.16
CA ASP A 938 -0.07 28.27 63.00
C ASP A 938 -0.30 29.75 63.32
N SER A 939 0.72 30.58 63.11
CA SER A 939 0.56 32.05 63.04
C SER A 939 1.90 32.64 62.61
N TYR A 940 1.87 33.50 61.59
CA TYR A 940 2.99 34.26 60.98
C TYR A 940 3.59 33.71 59.67
N GLY A 941 2.74 33.37 58.71
CA GLY A 941 3.14 33.39 57.29
C GLY A 941 3.39 34.84 56.83
N ILE A 942 4.65 35.28 56.76
CA ILE A 942 5.06 36.63 56.31
C ILE A 942 6.44 36.58 55.62
N PHE A 943 6.45 36.84 54.29
CA PHE A 943 7.57 37.05 53.31
C PHE A 943 8.52 35.85 53.01
N GLY A 944 9.01 35.61 51.79
CA GLY A 944 8.94 36.31 50.51
C GLY A 944 9.70 35.52 49.41
N HIS A 945 9.32 35.71 48.16
CA HIS A 945 9.92 35.07 46.98
C HIS A 945 11.40 35.45 46.75
N LYS A 946 12.28 34.48 46.44
CA LYS A 946 12.98 34.30 45.13
C LYS A 946 14.18 33.32 45.21
N GLN A 947 14.13 32.34 44.32
CA GLN A 947 15.21 31.71 43.52
C GLN A 947 16.46 31.04 44.16
N HIS A 948 16.64 29.79 43.70
CA HIS A 948 17.87 29.06 43.37
C HIS A 948 18.77 28.41 44.45
N ARG A 949 18.85 27.07 44.29
CA ARG A 949 19.96 26.10 44.45
C ARG A 949 21.02 26.28 45.57
N GLN A 950 21.10 25.17 46.32
CA GLN A 950 22.29 24.38 46.67
C GLN A 950 23.07 24.67 47.97
N ALA A 951 22.83 23.75 48.93
CA ALA A 951 23.78 23.01 49.76
C ALA A 951 24.76 23.75 50.69
N TYR A 952 24.83 23.35 51.98
CA TYR A 952 25.92 22.50 52.52
C TYR A 952 26.03 22.45 54.08
N ARG A 953 26.35 21.25 54.58
CA ARG A 953 27.27 20.86 55.70
C ARG A 953 27.11 21.44 57.13
N LYS A 954 27.42 20.59 58.12
CA LYS A 954 28.59 20.80 59.00
C LYS A 954 28.96 19.56 59.84
N LEU A 955 30.22 19.12 59.73
CA LEU A 955 31.27 19.30 60.76
C LEU A 955 32.62 18.73 60.27
N ALA A 956 33.62 19.62 60.13
CA ALA A 956 34.99 19.51 60.69
C ALA A 956 35.92 20.57 60.04
N LYS A 957 36.88 21.04 60.83
CA LYS A 957 37.62 22.32 60.78
C LYS A 957 38.86 22.38 59.86
N GLY A 958 39.23 23.63 59.50
CA GLY A 958 40.59 24.20 59.34
C GLY A 958 41.39 23.75 58.11
N SER A 959 42.28 24.52 57.48
CA SER A 959 42.79 25.90 57.58
C SER A 959 43.80 26.08 56.42
N GLU A 960 44.14 27.34 56.10
CA GLU A 960 45.33 27.81 55.36
C GLU A 960 45.34 27.84 53.81
N GLU A 961 45.11 29.06 53.30
CA GLU A 961 46.06 29.96 52.63
C GLU A 961 46.77 29.65 51.28
N LEU A 962 46.72 30.72 50.44
CA LEU A 962 47.70 31.24 49.48
C LEU A 962 47.70 30.78 48.00
N ALA A 963 47.01 31.59 47.19
CA ALA A 963 47.61 32.55 46.24
C ALA A 963 48.25 32.08 44.89
N VAL A 964 47.66 32.64 43.81
CA VAL A 964 48.29 33.56 42.81
C VAL A 964 48.52 33.04 41.36
N LYS A 965 47.76 33.73 40.45
CA LYS A 965 48.11 34.34 39.14
C LYS A 965 47.65 33.74 37.78
N ASP A 966 46.78 34.56 37.15
CA ASP A 966 46.92 35.27 35.85
C ASP A 966 46.57 34.64 34.48
N ARG A 967 45.71 35.42 33.78
CA ARG A 967 45.68 35.79 32.33
C ARG A 967 45.21 34.75 31.30
N GLU A 968 44.55 35.07 30.17
CA GLU A 968 43.87 36.25 29.57
C GLU A 968 43.18 35.77 28.24
N HIS A 969 42.17 36.51 27.76
CA HIS A 969 41.72 36.69 26.34
C HIS A 969 41.12 35.53 25.52
N GLN A 970 40.21 35.70 24.54
CA GLN A 970 39.14 36.67 24.17
C GLN A 970 38.52 36.16 22.81
N LEU A 971 37.20 36.34 22.60
CA LEU A 971 36.47 36.65 21.32
C LEU A 971 36.47 35.59 20.19
N THR A 972 35.48 35.40 19.29
CA THR A 972 34.19 36.04 18.97
C THR A 972 33.39 35.16 17.96
N GLU A 973 32.06 35.33 18.00
CA GLU A 973 31.08 35.40 16.88
C GLU A 973 30.63 34.17 16.05
N SER A 974 29.45 33.63 16.44
CA SER A 974 28.12 33.63 15.75
C SER A 974 27.95 34.15 14.28
N PRO A 975 26.76 33.99 13.63
CA PRO A 975 25.73 32.92 13.66
C PRO A 975 24.89 32.69 12.35
N SER A 976 23.95 31.72 12.43
CA SER A 976 22.55 31.71 11.89
C SER A 976 22.33 31.50 10.38
N ILE A 977 21.19 31.01 9.86
CA ILE A 977 19.75 31.23 10.12
C ILE A 977 18.95 30.01 9.58
N ALA A 978 17.75 29.79 10.17
CA ALA A 978 16.51 29.13 9.68
C ALA A 978 16.54 27.76 9.00
#